data_AF-H1YI75-F1
#
_entry.id   AF-H1YI75-F1
#
_cell.length_a   1.000
_cell.length_b   1.000
_cell.length_c   1.000
_cell.angle_alpha   90.00
_cell.angle_beta   90.00
_cell.angle_gamma   90.00
#
_symmetry.space_group_name_H-M   'P 1'
#
loop_
_entity.id
_entity.type
_entity.pdbx_description
1 polymer ?
#
loop_
_entity_poly.entity_id
_entity_poly.type
_entity_poly.pdbx_seq_one_letter_code
_entity_poly.pdbx_strand_id
1 'polypeptide(L)'
;MIEDTKYLEFHFFHISLYDLASLGTLFSGLTLALLLVSAKRPERTANLFLSAALAVAVLKTGGLTPFFLPALGPLLYFYVRQLTSPDGRFHRRNILHFCILLVSYWVPTWLVLISVIVYLYLAHGMIEGFYRRLRPVTMDRPRFAFQRLNKALVLLGLFCLLSMFDDTICLTIALALIGMAVDVIRKADNGLQLTMPITDRSDAREKGRRLREVVATNRLYTDAELTLATLAQKLKIHPHDLSRMINQGLEKNFSDFINEFRVREIARKMRDPENDRLTLLGIAYDSGFNSERTFHRVFKELTGKTPLEYKNSLRKELPIDKLAAPPRISPLILRSESPLVWAEEKLNRNYMFSNYFKTTFRYLLQNRAYSFINIAGLSIGLACAMLILVYVQDEVSYDRFHQNVDQIYRIDKQTTKTDGSVSNGSYTGYFPGPRFAASIPEIKTFVRFQPARADIKTESDIRSQSVCLVDANFFSVFNFPLLSGNARSVLTEPNSAVITEEMAKKLFGSSNAVGKVIFIRQDSTFNPHVITGVAKNCPDNSSIKFQVLLPLKVSAMDESNNGNWFNSFLSTFVVLSPGAEIKALQNKMDGVFESDAGKAISEIKSKYKVKSIGISYLLEPLTAIHLGKLVPDGNEILSDKSNPEFSYILSAIAVFVLLIACINFVNLTIARSVKRAKEIGIRKVIGGTTRQLRIQFLSESFMLCLIAFTLALGIVVVILPVFSGLSNKVLSLSYLLNVKLIIYYIALFLITSLSAGIYPAMVLSNYHPVQTLYSRFNLAGKNYLQRALVVFQFALASFLIVGAITIYLQFNFLTTQNLGYDDHNLIVVNKSQLTRNEAAVFKQELMKNPNMIDVAPKNGGDNNNTVKVSGDQQVNIAVETIDAAYLPLLKVPVIAGRNFSDKYPADATQSALVNEAFVQEAGWKQPIGEQINTFNGESYTVVGVVKNYHYKPLTEKITPQFFTMNPGNSYGMLHIKIKPGTETASLQYIANTFKGLFPFSPFAYTFKQEKNEQSYASEARWKQIILFSAVLTIFISCIGLFGLSVLAVEKRVKEIGVRKVLGASVSSIVTILSADFVKLIFIALAISMPFAWIATNKWLQNYPYRITVSWWLFLSGSLLVVLIALITISFQSIRAAITNPVKSLRAE
;
A
#
# COMPACT_ATOMS: atom_id res chain seq x y z
N MET A 1 9.47 -10.36 32.48
CA MET A 1 8.69 -10.09 31.25
C MET A 1 7.24 -9.89 31.64
N ILE A 2 6.91 -8.69 32.12
CA ILE A 2 5.53 -8.22 32.33
C ILE A 2 5.28 -6.98 31.43
N GLU A 3 6.23 -6.61 30.57
CA GLU A 3 6.16 -5.38 29.77
C GLU A 3 6.11 -5.58 28.24
N ASP A 4 6.28 -6.79 27.70
CA ASP A 4 6.30 -7.01 26.23
C ASP A 4 4.93 -7.42 25.64
N THR A 5 3.84 -7.38 26.41
CA THR A 5 2.48 -7.68 25.92
C THR A 5 1.54 -6.48 26.07
N LYS A 6 2.05 -5.28 25.81
CA LYS A 6 1.22 -4.15 25.38
C LYS A 6 1.59 -3.84 23.94
N TYR A 7 0.58 -3.48 23.13
CA TYR A 7 0.63 -3.20 21.68
C TYR A 7 0.58 -4.49 20.84
N LEU A 8 -0.55 -4.84 20.23
CA LEU A 8 -1.12 -4.14 19.08
C LEU A 8 -2.63 -4.39 18.97
N GLU A 9 -3.45 -3.50 19.52
CA GLU A 9 -4.83 -3.32 19.03
C GLU A 9 -4.74 -2.64 17.65
N PHE A 10 -4.56 -3.44 16.59
CA PHE A 10 -4.78 -2.97 15.23
C PHE A 10 -6.30 -2.95 14.94
N HIS A 11 -6.98 -1.94 15.50
CA HIS A 11 -8.31 -1.51 15.05
C HIS A 11 -8.22 -0.81 13.68
N PHE A 12 -7.71 -1.51 12.68
CA PHE A 12 -7.83 -1.10 11.29
C PHE A 12 -9.04 -1.80 10.66
N PHE A 13 -10.11 -1.01 10.52
CA PHE A 13 -11.32 -1.26 9.75
C PHE A 13 -12.23 -2.38 10.28
N HIS A 14 -13.00 -2.08 11.33
CA HIS A 14 -14.43 -2.42 11.28
C HIS A 14 -15.07 -1.36 10.41
N ILE A 15 -15.44 -1.68 9.15
CA ILE A 15 -16.00 -0.69 8.20
C ILE A 15 -17.24 -0.04 8.82
N SER A 16 -17.01 1.07 9.51
CA SER A 16 -18.01 1.92 10.10
C SER A 16 -18.34 3.02 9.09
N LEU A 17 -19.45 3.72 9.30
CA LEU A 17 -19.78 4.89 8.49
C LEU A 17 -18.64 5.94 8.55
N TYR A 18 -17.90 5.96 9.66
CA TYR A 18 -16.70 6.76 9.85
C TYR A 18 -15.55 6.35 8.92
N ASP A 19 -15.31 5.06 8.69
CA ASP A 19 -14.25 4.60 7.79
C ASP A 19 -14.55 4.92 6.33
N LEU A 20 -15.82 4.78 5.92
CA LEU A 20 -16.30 5.18 4.60
C LEU A 20 -16.17 6.71 4.40
N ALA A 21 -16.54 7.48 5.42
CA ALA A 21 -16.37 8.93 5.42
C ALA A 21 -14.88 9.33 5.44
N SER A 22 -14.05 8.64 6.22
CA SER A 22 -12.60 8.83 6.30
C SER A 22 -11.94 8.58 4.95
N LEU A 23 -12.24 7.44 4.30
CA LEU A 23 -11.78 7.13 2.96
C LEU A 23 -12.22 8.21 1.96
N GLY A 24 -13.49 8.60 2.00
CA GLY A 24 -14.03 9.68 1.18
C GLY A 24 -13.33 11.03 1.40
N THR A 25 -13.05 11.40 2.65
CA THR A 25 -12.27 12.61 3.01
C THR A 25 -10.80 12.47 2.62
N LEU A 26 -10.24 11.26 2.63
CA LEU A 26 -8.89 10.97 2.16
C LEU A 26 -8.76 11.27 0.68
N PHE A 27 -9.66 10.71 -0.12
CA PHE A 27 -9.70 10.91 -1.57
C PHE A 27 -10.02 12.36 -1.95
N SER A 28 -11.08 12.94 -1.40
CA SER A 28 -11.47 14.32 -1.70
C SER A 28 -10.47 15.35 -1.17
N GLY A 29 -9.87 15.11 0.00
CA GLY A 29 -8.87 15.98 0.62
C GLY A 29 -7.54 15.98 -0.14
N LEU A 30 -7.00 14.82 -0.51
CA LEU A 30 -5.76 14.74 -1.31
C LEU A 30 -5.94 15.33 -2.71
N THR A 31 -7.08 15.10 -3.35
CA THR A 31 -7.39 15.72 -4.65
C THR A 31 -7.46 17.24 -4.53
N LEU A 32 -8.13 17.78 -3.50
CA LEU A 32 -8.16 19.23 -3.22
C LEU A 32 -6.79 19.82 -2.88
N ALA A 33 -5.96 19.11 -2.12
CA ALA A 33 -4.58 19.52 -1.84
C ALA A 33 -3.78 19.65 -3.13
N LEU A 34 -3.89 18.67 -4.03
CA LEU A 34 -3.30 18.68 -5.38
C LEU A 34 -3.75 19.86 -6.25
N LEU A 35 -5.01 20.24 -6.11
CA LEU A 35 -5.60 21.37 -6.84
C LEU A 35 -5.09 22.72 -6.35
N LEU A 36 -4.89 22.88 -5.05
CA LEU A 36 -4.29 24.10 -4.46
C LEU A 36 -2.88 24.34 -5.00
N VAL A 37 -2.06 23.30 -5.16
CA VAL A 37 -0.72 23.40 -5.78
C VAL A 37 -0.78 23.86 -7.24
N SER A 38 -1.87 23.49 -7.93
CA SER A 38 -2.06 23.72 -9.36
C SER A 38 -2.71 25.09 -9.68
N ALA A 39 -3.18 25.84 -8.69
CA ALA A 39 -3.81 27.15 -8.88
C ALA A 39 -2.79 28.23 -9.32
N LYS A 40 -2.96 28.81 -10.52
CA LYS A 40 -2.13 29.91 -11.04
C LYS A 40 -2.72 31.28 -10.65
N ARG A 41 -2.11 32.02 -9.69
CA ARG A 41 -2.35 33.47 -9.37
C ARG A 41 -1.51 33.97 -8.16
N PRO A 42 -1.50 35.29 -7.77
CA PRO A 42 -0.41 35.93 -7.02
C PRO A 42 -0.07 35.36 -5.62
N GLU A 43 -0.96 34.58 -5.00
CA GLU A 43 -0.78 34.01 -3.66
C GLU A 43 -0.27 32.55 -3.67
N ARG A 44 0.55 32.20 -4.67
CA ARG A 44 0.99 30.81 -4.91
C ARG A 44 1.67 30.16 -3.70
N THR A 45 2.46 30.94 -2.96
CA THR A 45 3.16 30.48 -1.75
C THR A 45 2.19 30.16 -0.62
N ALA A 46 1.15 30.98 -0.43
CA ALA A 46 0.10 30.71 0.56
C ALA A 46 -0.66 29.41 0.24
N ASN A 47 -1.06 29.22 -1.02
CA ASN A 47 -1.77 28.02 -1.45
C ASN A 47 -0.95 26.73 -1.26
N LEU A 48 0.37 26.82 -1.34
CA LEU A 48 1.28 25.68 -1.11
C LEU A 48 1.30 25.27 0.37
N PHE A 49 1.29 26.22 1.29
CA PHE A 49 1.22 25.97 2.73
C PHE A 49 -0.15 25.38 3.14
N LEU A 50 -1.25 25.90 2.58
CA LEU A 50 -2.59 25.34 2.82
C LEU A 50 -2.75 23.93 2.23
N SER A 51 -2.17 23.68 1.05
CA SER A 51 -2.13 22.35 0.43
C SER A 51 -1.39 21.34 1.32
N ALA A 52 -0.22 21.71 1.83
CA ALA A 52 0.55 20.87 2.74
C ALA A 52 -0.20 20.62 4.05
N ALA A 53 -0.84 21.64 4.64
CA ALA A 53 -1.64 21.49 5.86
C ALA A 53 -2.83 20.53 5.65
N LEU A 54 -3.52 20.65 4.52
CA LEU A 54 -4.61 19.76 4.13
C LEU A 54 -4.12 18.32 3.94
N ALA A 55 -3.00 18.11 3.23
CA ALA A 55 -2.43 16.78 3.04
C ALA A 55 -2.07 16.12 4.39
N VAL A 56 -1.49 16.88 5.32
CA VAL A 56 -1.14 16.38 6.66
C VAL A 56 -2.39 15.94 7.44
N ALA A 57 -3.45 16.75 7.46
CA ALA A 57 -4.68 16.42 8.18
C ALA A 57 -5.37 15.18 7.59
N VAL A 58 -5.42 15.11 6.27
CA VAL A 58 -6.11 14.05 5.52
C VAL A 58 -5.36 12.72 5.56
N LEU A 59 -4.02 12.74 5.62
CA LEU A 59 -3.22 11.52 5.84
C LEU A 59 -3.36 10.99 7.27
N LYS A 60 -3.57 11.87 8.28
CA LYS A 60 -3.87 11.44 9.65
C LYS A 60 -5.24 10.77 9.74
N THR A 61 -6.28 11.33 9.11
CA THR A 61 -7.63 10.73 9.17
C THR A 61 -7.70 9.33 8.55
N GLY A 62 -6.88 9.05 7.54
CA GLY A 62 -6.75 7.71 6.96
C GLY A 62 -5.86 6.73 7.73
N GLY A 63 -5.37 7.11 8.93
CA GLY A 63 -4.50 6.28 9.76
C GLY A 63 -3.08 6.06 9.19
N LEU A 64 -2.71 6.75 8.10
CA LEU A 64 -1.48 6.45 7.36
C LEU A 64 -0.21 7.02 8.00
N THR A 65 -0.29 8.15 8.73
CA THR A 65 0.90 8.75 9.36
C THR A 65 0.58 9.66 10.57
N PRO A 66 1.03 9.35 11.80
CA PRO A 66 0.99 10.29 12.92
C PRO A 66 2.10 11.37 12.85
N PHE A 67 3.17 11.12 12.09
CA PHE A 67 4.43 11.89 12.10
C PHE A 67 4.33 13.35 11.65
N PHE A 68 3.35 13.69 10.79
CA PHE A 68 3.27 15.03 10.18
C PHE A 68 2.37 16.00 10.92
N LEU A 69 1.59 15.56 11.92
CA LEU A 69 0.67 16.42 12.67
C LEU A 69 1.33 17.69 13.28
N PRO A 70 2.56 17.64 13.82
CA PRO A 70 3.24 18.83 14.34
C PRO A 70 3.48 19.91 13.29
N ALA A 71 3.51 19.55 12.00
CA ALA A 71 3.69 20.50 10.91
C ALA A 71 2.44 21.36 10.67
N LEU A 72 1.25 20.92 11.11
CA LEU A 72 -0.02 21.56 10.79
C LEU A 72 -0.11 23.01 11.30
N GLY A 73 0.37 23.27 12.51
CA GLY A 73 0.41 24.61 13.12
C GLY A 73 1.31 25.59 12.34
N PRO A 74 2.62 25.30 12.17
CA PRO A 74 3.52 26.11 11.37
C PRO A 74 3.03 26.34 9.93
N LEU A 75 2.46 25.33 9.27
CA LEU A 75 1.93 25.45 7.91
C LEU A 75 0.76 26.45 7.84
N LEU A 76 -0.19 26.40 8.79
CA LEU A 76 -1.30 27.36 8.86
C LEU A 76 -0.82 28.77 9.24
N TYR A 77 0.17 28.88 10.11
CA TYR A 77 0.80 30.17 10.44
C TYR A 77 1.45 30.82 9.21
N PHE A 78 2.24 30.07 8.43
CA PHE A 78 2.86 30.60 7.21
C PHE A 78 1.84 30.90 6.11
N TYR A 79 0.73 30.16 6.03
CA TYR A 79 -0.40 30.48 5.16
C TYR A 79 -0.96 31.88 5.47
N VAL A 80 -1.27 32.16 6.74
CA VAL A 80 -1.81 33.47 7.18
C VAL A 80 -0.78 34.59 7.05
N ARG A 81 0.48 34.32 7.39
CA ARG A 81 1.58 35.29 7.23
C ARG A 81 1.72 35.75 5.78
N GLN A 82 1.65 34.83 4.83
CA GLN A 82 1.80 35.16 3.41
C GLN A 82 0.60 35.96 2.87
N LEU A 83 -0.60 35.76 3.43
CA LEU A 83 -1.81 36.53 3.09
C LEU A 83 -1.77 37.96 3.67
N THR A 84 -1.26 38.13 4.88
CA THR A 84 -1.18 39.44 5.57
C THR A 84 0.05 40.27 5.18
N SER A 85 1.10 39.64 4.64
CA SER A 85 2.37 40.29 4.27
C SER A 85 2.95 39.71 2.96
N PRO A 86 2.38 40.05 1.79
CA PRO A 86 2.74 39.43 0.51
C PRO A 86 4.20 39.66 0.06
N ASP A 87 4.86 40.73 0.52
CA ASP A 87 6.27 41.04 0.19
C ASP A 87 7.30 40.30 1.05
N GLY A 88 6.86 39.53 2.06
CA GLY A 88 7.75 38.80 2.96
C GLY A 88 8.44 37.61 2.28
N ARG A 89 9.78 37.63 2.18
CA ARG A 89 10.56 36.47 1.71
C ARG A 89 10.73 35.41 2.80
N PHE A 90 10.60 34.14 2.43
CA PHE A 90 10.86 33.01 3.34
C PHE A 90 12.37 32.89 3.61
N HIS A 91 12.81 33.10 4.85
CA HIS A 91 14.23 33.05 5.25
C HIS A 91 14.60 31.69 5.85
N ARG A 92 15.88 31.29 5.80
CA ARG A 92 16.37 30.02 6.38
C ARG A 92 16.04 29.85 7.87
N ARG A 93 15.99 30.94 8.64
CA ARG A 93 15.56 30.92 10.06
C ARG A 93 14.12 30.44 10.25
N ASN A 94 13.25 30.57 9.24
CA ASN A 94 11.87 30.08 9.31
C ASN A 94 11.78 28.54 9.34
N ILE A 95 12.85 27.82 8.95
CA ILE A 95 12.89 26.35 9.00
C ILE A 95 12.90 25.86 10.46
N LEU A 96 13.38 26.67 11.42
CA LEU A 96 13.39 26.35 12.84
C LEU A 96 11.99 26.12 13.42
N HIS A 97 10.94 26.70 12.84
CA HIS A 97 9.55 26.43 13.25
C HIS A 97 9.11 24.98 13.00
N PHE A 98 9.85 24.22 12.18
CA PHE A 98 9.62 22.80 11.92
C PHE A 98 10.52 21.88 12.76
N CYS A 99 11.36 22.38 13.67
CA CYS A 99 12.21 21.54 14.53
C CYS A 99 11.40 20.59 15.42
N ILE A 100 10.18 20.98 15.81
CA ILE A 100 9.26 20.15 16.59
C ILE A 100 8.90 18.85 15.85
N LEU A 101 8.98 18.83 14.52
CA LEU A 101 8.73 17.65 13.68
C LEU A 101 9.78 16.54 13.94
N LEU A 102 11.04 16.91 14.18
CA LEU A 102 12.12 15.97 14.54
C LEU A 102 11.98 15.44 15.96
N VAL A 103 11.48 16.26 16.88
CA VAL A 103 11.35 15.92 18.31
C VAL A 103 10.03 15.18 18.60
N SER A 104 9.06 15.24 17.68
CA SER A 104 7.72 14.63 17.83
C SER A 104 7.72 13.11 18.05
N TYR A 105 8.79 12.42 17.68
CA TYR A 105 8.97 10.98 17.97
C TYR A 105 9.12 10.70 19.47
N TRP A 106 9.59 11.68 20.24
CA TRP A 106 9.97 11.54 21.66
C TRP A 106 9.02 12.26 22.62
N VAL A 107 7.96 12.90 22.10
CA VAL A 107 7.11 13.82 22.87
C VAL A 107 5.65 13.34 22.81
N PRO A 108 4.90 13.37 23.93
CA PRO A 108 3.50 13.00 23.96
C PRO A 108 2.64 13.78 22.94
N THR A 109 1.65 13.12 22.34
CA THR A 109 0.74 13.68 21.32
C THR A 109 -0.01 14.94 21.78
N TRP A 110 -0.32 15.06 23.08
CA TRP A 110 -0.98 16.25 23.63
C TRP A 110 -0.10 17.51 23.59
N LEU A 111 1.22 17.36 23.77
CA LEU A 111 2.19 18.46 23.67
C LEU A 111 2.32 18.99 22.23
N VAL A 112 2.18 18.09 21.25
CA VAL A 112 2.15 18.45 19.82
C VAL A 112 0.90 19.29 19.50
N LEU A 113 -0.25 18.95 20.07
CA LEU A 113 -1.51 19.70 19.88
C LEU A 113 -1.46 21.11 20.51
N ILE A 114 -0.84 21.26 21.69
CA ILE A 114 -0.60 22.57 22.32
C ILE A 114 0.22 23.48 21.39
N SER A 115 1.28 22.95 20.77
CA SER A 115 2.06 23.70 19.79
C SER A 115 1.21 24.19 18.60
N VAL A 116 0.34 23.34 18.04
CA VAL A 116 -0.56 23.73 16.95
C VAL A 116 -1.50 24.88 17.36
N ILE A 117 -2.05 24.82 18.58
CA ILE A 117 -2.92 25.88 19.13
C ILE A 117 -2.15 27.20 19.30
N VAL A 118 -0.91 27.16 19.78
CA VAL A 118 -0.05 28.36 19.90
C VAL A 118 0.18 29.02 18.53
N TYR A 119 0.45 28.24 17.48
CA TYR A 119 0.61 28.79 16.13
C TYR A 119 -0.70 29.35 15.54
N LEU A 120 -1.85 28.77 15.86
CA LEU A 120 -3.17 29.31 15.48
C LEU A 120 -3.46 30.64 16.19
N TYR A 121 -3.09 30.76 17.47
CA TYR A 121 -3.19 32.00 18.23
C TYR A 121 -2.29 33.10 17.65
N LEU A 122 -1.04 32.78 17.31
CA LEU A 122 -0.14 33.71 16.62
C LEU A 122 -0.69 34.14 15.25
N ALA A 123 -1.31 33.22 14.52
CA ALA A 123 -1.98 33.53 13.25
C ALA A 123 -3.16 34.50 13.42
N HIS A 124 -3.95 34.32 14.48
CA HIS A 124 -5.03 35.24 14.85
C HIS A 124 -4.49 36.66 15.17
N GLY A 125 -3.43 36.75 15.98
CA GLY A 125 -2.78 38.03 16.31
C GLY A 125 -2.24 38.78 15.08
N MET A 126 -1.75 38.07 14.06
CA MET A 126 -1.33 38.69 12.79
C MET A 126 -2.50 39.31 12.02
N ILE A 127 -3.67 38.66 12.03
CA ILE A 127 -4.88 39.16 11.38
C ILE A 127 -5.37 40.43 12.10
N GLU A 128 -5.38 40.45 13.44
CA GLU A 128 -5.70 41.66 14.21
C GLU A 128 -4.70 42.79 13.96
N GLY A 129 -3.40 42.50 13.96
CA GLY A 129 -2.36 43.48 13.64
C GLY A 129 -2.46 44.02 12.21
N PHE A 130 -2.97 43.23 11.26
CA PHE A 130 -3.31 43.69 9.92
C PHE A 130 -4.53 44.63 9.95
N TYR A 131 -5.58 44.28 10.70
CA TYR A 131 -6.75 45.14 10.86
C TYR A 131 -6.44 46.49 11.52
N ARG A 132 -5.53 46.54 12.50
CA ARG A 132 -5.08 47.79 13.14
C ARG A 132 -4.31 48.71 12.17
N ARG A 133 -3.67 48.16 11.14
CA ARG A 133 -2.90 48.93 10.13
C ARG A 133 -3.77 49.56 9.03
N LEU A 134 -5.02 49.09 8.86
CA LEU A 134 -5.99 49.68 7.93
C LEU A 134 -6.64 50.93 8.57
N ARG A 135 -6.23 52.14 8.17
CA ARG A 135 -6.90 53.39 8.59
C ARG A 135 -8.37 53.41 8.14
N PRO A 136 -9.29 54.00 8.93
CA PRO A 136 -10.72 53.99 8.66
C PRO A 136 -11.07 55.04 7.59
N VAL A 137 -10.72 54.80 6.33
CA VAL A 137 -11.14 55.66 5.22
C VAL A 137 -11.60 54.77 4.06
N THR A 138 -12.92 54.80 3.83
CA THR A 138 -13.71 54.17 2.74
C THR A 138 -14.07 52.67 2.85
N MET A 139 -15.37 52.44 3.08
CA MET A 139 -16.22 51.22 2.92
C MET A 139 -15.63 49.83 3.25
N ASP A 140 -16.33 49.14 4.17
CA ASP A 140 -16.04 47.86 4.85
C ASP A 140 -15.66 46.61 4.01
N ARG A 141 -15.53 46.69 2.69
CA ARG A 141 -15.21 45.52 1.84
C ARG A 141 -13.92 44.75 2.21
N PRO A 142 -12.79 45.38 2.58
CA PRO A 142 -11.58 44.64 2.97
C PRO A 142 -11.70 43.99 4.37
N ARG A 143 -12.55 44.51 5.27
CA ARG A 143 -12.79 43.88 6.59
C ARG A 143 -13.52 42.54 6.46
N PHE A 144 -14.46 42.43 5.53
CA PHE A 144 -15.19 41.19 5.23
C PHE A 144 -14.33 40.09 4.58
N ALA A 145 -13.21 40.43 3.94
CA ALA A 145 -12.39 39.46 3.21
C ALA A 145 -11.72 38.41 4.12
N PHE A 146 -11.29 38.83 5.32
CA PHE A 146 -10.57 37.98 6.30
C PHE A 146 -11.45 37.46 7.45
N GLN A 147 -12.70 37.92 7.57
CA GLN A 147 -13.59 37.52 8.66
C GLN A 147 -13.96 36.02 8.60
N ARG A 148 -14.13 35.45 7.40
CA ARG A 148 -14.32 34.00 7.21
C ARG A 148 -13.07 33.19 7.54
N LEU A 149 -11.88 33.68 7.17
CA LEU A 149 -10.62 33.02 7.51
C LEU A 149 -10.41 33.01 9.02
N ASN A 150 -10.70 34.13 9.68
CA ASN A 150 -10.60 34.24 11.13
C ASN A 150 -11.56 33.28 11.85
N LYS A 151 -12.84 33.26 11.43
CA LYS A 151 -13.82 32.28 11.95
C LYS A 151 -13.37 30.84 11.71
N ALA A 152 -12.82 30.52 10.53
CA ALA A 152 -12.33 29.18 10.22
C ALA A 152 -11.13 28.78 11.09
N LEU A 153 -10.18 29.69 11.36
CA LEU A 153 -9.03 29.43 12.23
C LEU A 153 -9.43 29.21 13.70
N VAL A 154 -10.41 29.98 14.20
CA VAL A 154 -10.97 29.79 15.55
C VAL A 154 -11.68 28.44 15.65
N LEU A 155 -12.47 28.07 14.63
CA LEU A 155 -13.13 26.76 14.55
C LEU A 155 -12.13 25.60 14.50
N LEU A 156 -11.02 25.77 13.76
CA LEU A 156 -9.90 24.83 13.71
C LEU A 156 -9.22 24.68 15.07
N GLY A 157 -9.04 25.78 15.81
CA GLY A 157 -8.52 25.77 17.18
C GLY A 157 -9.43 24.99 18.14
N LEU A 158 -10.74 25.20 18.06
CA LEU A 158 -11.74 24.47 18.84
C LEU A 158 -11.72 22.96 18.52
N PHE A 159 -11.65 22.59 17.24
CA PHE A 159 -11.57 21.19 16.82
C PHE A 159 -10.25 20.53 17.21
N CYS A 160 -9.12 21.25 17.18
CA CYS A 160 -7.86 20.74 17.72
C CYS A 160 -7.95 20.45 19.23
N LEU A 161 -8.65 21.29 19.99
CA LEU A 161 -8.85 21.11 21.43
C LEU A 161 -9.76 19.90 21.72
N LEU A 162 -10.83 19.74 20.96
CA LEU A 162 -11.74 18.61 21.06
C LEU A 162 -11.09 17.29 20.61
N SER A 163 -10.17 17.33 19.64
CA SER A 163 -9.41 16.15 19.18
C SER A 163 -8.47 15.54 20.24
N MET A 164 -8.35 16.16 21.42
CA MET A 164 -7.65 15.56 22.57
C MET A 164 -8.46 14.45 23.25
N PHE A 165 -9.78 14.40 23.02
CA PHE A 165 -10.70 13.48 23.71
C PHE A 165 -11.19 12.33 22.82
N ASP A 166 -11.19 12.49 21.49
CA ASP A 166 -11.65 11.47 20.54
C ASP A 166 -10.97 11.62 19.17
N ASP A 167 -10.41 10.53 18.65
CA ASP A 167 -9.73 10.48 17.35
C ASP A 167 -10.69 10.70 16.17
N THR A 168 -11.99 10.42 16.33
CA THR A 168 -13.01 10.66 15.28
C THR A 168 -13.15 12.15 14.92
N ILE A 169 -12.75 13.04 15.84
CA ILE A 169 -12.81 14.49 15.67
C ILE A 169 -11.72 14.98 14.69
N CYS A 170 -10.69 14.18 14.38
CA CYS A 170 -9.73 14.51 13.32
C CYS A 170 -10.40 14.66 11.94
N LEU A 171 -11.51 13.95 11.68
CA LEU A 171 -12.30 14.10 10.46
C LEU A 171 -12.84 15.52 10.29
N THR A 172 -13.21 16.17 11.40
CA THR A 172 -13.74 17.55 11.40
C THR A 172 -12.66 18.58 11.04
N ILE A 173 -11.42 18.35 11.47
CA ILE A 173 -10.26 19.18 11.11
C ILE A 173 -9.99 19.08 9.59
N ALA A 174 -10.01 17.86 9.04
CA ALA A 174 -9.85 17.64 7.61
C ALA A 174 -10.98 18.29 6.80
N LEU A 175 -12.24 18.17 7.23
CA LEU A 175 -13.38 18.82 6.59
C LEU A 175 -13.31 20.35 6.65
N ALA A 176 -12.84 20.93 7.75
CA ALA A 176 -12.61 22.36 7.88
C ALA A 176 -11.53 22.87 6.90
N LEU A 177 -10.43 22.12 6.78
CA LEU A 177 -9.36 22.42 5.80
C LEU A 177 -9.84 22.25 4.36
N ILE A 178 -10.67 21.24 4.07
CA ILE A 178 -11.35 21.05 2.79
C ILE A 178 -12.22 22.27 2.47
N GLY A 179 -13.00 22.76 3.44
CA GLY A 179 -13.81 23.97 3.29
C GLY A 179 -12.99 25.21 2.96
N MET A 180 -11.85 25.40 3.64
CA MET A 180 -10.91 26.50 3.34
C MET A 180 -10.29 26.35 1.94
N ALA A 181 -9.88 25.14 1.56
CA ALA A 181 -9.35 24.84 0.23
C ALA A 181 -10.38 25.16 -0.87
N VAL A 182 -11.63 24.77 -0.68
CA VAL A 182 -12.74 25.05 -1.61
C VAL A 182 -13.01 26.56 -1.73
N ASP A 183 -13.02 27.32 -0.62
CA ASP A 183 -13.27 28.77 -0.69
C ASP A 183 -12.11 29.51 -1.38
N VAL A 184 -10.86 29.09 -1.19
CA VAL A 184 -9.69 29.63 -1.91
C VAL A 184 -9.77 29.33 -3.41
N ILE A 185 -10.09 28.08 -3.77
CA ILE A 185 -10.25 27.66 -5.17
C ILE A 185 -11.40 28.43 -5.84
N ARG A 186 -12.49 28.71 -5.11
CA ARG A 186 -13.63 29.49 -5.60
C ARG A 186 -13.31 30.99 -5.74
N LYS A 187 -12.57 31.58 -4.79
CA LYS A 187 -12.19 33.01 -4.81
C LYS A 187 -11.20 33.37 -5.91
N ALA A 188 -10.40 32.42 -6.40
CA ALA A 188 -9.40 32.64 -7.45
C ALA A 188 -9.94 33.28 -8.75
N ASP A 189 -11.27 33.30 -8.95
CA ASP A 189 -11.93 33.90 -10.12
C ASP A 189 -12.50 35.32 -9.89
N ASN A 190 -12.67 35.78 -8.63
CA ASN A 190 -13.07 37.15 -8.32
C ASN A 190 -11.82 38.01 -8.11
N GLY A 191 -11.43 38.75 -9.14
CA GLY A 191 -10.29 39.67 -9.04
C GLY A 191 -10.53 40.74 -7.98
N LEU A 192 -9.78 40.70 -6.88
CA LEU A 192 -9.57 41.87 -6.03
C LEU A 192 -8.58 42.78 -6.76
N GLN A 193 -9.11 43.70 -7.55
CA GLN A 193 -8.42 44.94 -7.93
C GLN A 193 -8.44 45.86 -6.70
N LEU A 194 -7.28 46.12 -6.12
CA LEU A 194 -7.05 47.29 -5.28
C LEU A 194 -6.41 48.37 -6.17
N THR A 195 -7.25 49.16 -6.81
CA THR A 195 -6.87 50.48 -7.34
C THR A 195 -7.22 51.50 -6.27
N MET A 196 -6.23 52.20 -5.73
CA MET A 196 -6.48 53.36 -4.86
C MET A 196 -7.22 54.45 -5.65
N PRO A 197 -8.13 55.21 -5.03
CA PRO A 197 -8.83 56.29 -5.70
C PRO A 197 -7.84 57.45 -5.93
N ILE A 198 -7.61 57.78 -7.20
CA ILE A 198 -6.94 59.03 -7.58
C ILE A 198 -7.91 60.16 -7.23
N THR A 199 -7.59 60.90 -6.17
CA THR A 199 -8.28 62.15 -5.83
C THR A 199 -7.54 63.34 -6.43
N ASP A 200 -8.36 64.27 -6.90
CA ASP A 200 -8.15 65.71 -7.10
C ASP A 200 -8.03 66.28 -8.55
N ARG A 201 -8.83 67.34 -8.75
CA ARG A 201 -9.10 68.09 -10.01
C ARG A 201 -8.01 69.11 -10.35
N SER A 202 -7.07 69.38 -9.45
CA SER A 202 -6.06 70.45 -9.56
C SER A 202 -4.84 70.13 -10.44
N ASP A 203 -4.75 68.92 -11.02
CA ASP A 203 -3.48 68.36 -11.54
C ASP A 203 -3.52 67.98 -13.05
N ALA A 204 -4.53 68.41 -13.80
CA ALA A 204 -4.73 67.94 -15.18
C ALA A 204 -3.59 68.36 -16.15
N ARG A 205 -3.08 69.61 -16.04
CA ARG A 205 -2.00 70.12 -16.91
C ARG A 205 -0.64 69.46 -16.64
N GLU A 206 -0.30 69.21 -15.38
CA GLU A 206 0.96 68.53 -15.03
C GLU A 206 0.92 67.04 -15.41
N LYS A 207 -0.22 66.37 -15.18
CA LYS A 207 -0.47 65.00 -15.69
C LYS A 207 -0.39 64.93 -17.22
N GLY A 208 -0.93 65.92 -17.93
CA GLY A 208 -0.80 66.06 -19.38
C GLY A 208 0.66 66.20 -19.83
N ARG A 209 1.47 67.01 -19.12
CA ARG A 209 2.90 67.20 -19.41
C ARG A 209 3.70 65.91 -19.22
N ARG A 210 3.50 65.18 -18.11
CA ARG A 210 4.14 63.87 -17.88
C ARG A 210 3.70 62.82 -18.90
N LEU A 211 2.42 62.81 -19.27
CA LEU A 211 1.91 61.91 -20.32
C LEU A 211 2.63 62.17 -21.66
N ARG A 212 2.84 63.44 -22.02
CA ARG A 212 3.59 63.83 -23.22
C ARG A 212 5.02 63.29 -23.19
N GLU A 213 5.68 63.38 -22.05
CA GLU A 213 7.06 62.91 -21.85
C GLU A 213 7.17 61.37 -21.93
N VAL A 214 6.25 60.63 -21.29
CA VAL A 214 6.24 59.16 -21.32
C VAL A 214 5.96 58.61 -22.71
N VAL A 215 5.04 59.24 -23.45
CA VAL A 215 4.70 58.87 -24.84
C VAL A 215 5.88 59.16 -25.78
N ALA A 216 6.58 60.28 -25.59
CA ALA A 216 7.77 60.65 -26.36
C ALA A 216 8.95 59.68 -26.10
N THR A 217 9.28 59.46 -24.83
CA THR A 217 10.45 58.68 -24.40
C THR A 217 10.37 57.23 -24.87
N ASN A 218 9.18 56.62 -24.75
CA ASN A 218 8.96 55.23 -25.14
C ASN A 218 8.55 55.07 -26.61
N ARG A 219 8.54 56.15 -27.40
CA ARG A 219 8.09 56.18 -28.81
C ARG A 219 6.77 55.44 -29.04
N LEU A 220 5.80 55.57 -28.13
CA LEU A 220 4.56 54.79 -28.19
C LEU A 220 3.68 55.15 -29.40
N TYR A 221 3.91 56.31 -30.00
CA TYR A 221 3.19 56.86 -31.16
C TYR A 221 3.53 56.16 -32.49
N THR A 222 4.58 55.32 -32.57
CA THR A 222 4.98 54.62 -33.80
C THR A 222 4.07 53.43 -34.15
N ASP A 223 3.26 52.95 -33.20
CA ASP A 223 2.28 51.90 -33.44
C ASP A 223 1.12 52.44 -34.29
N ALA A 224 0.95 51.89 -35.49
CA ALA A 224 -0.04 52.34 -36.47
C ALA A 224 -1.49 51.98 -36.07
N GLU A 225 -1.68 50.98 -35.22
CA GLU A 225 -2.99 50.55 -34.70
C GLU A 225 -3.29 51.10 -33.29
N LEU A 226 -2.51 52.10 -32.85
CA LEU A 226 -2.68 52.70 -31.53
C LEU A 226 -4.05 53.38 -31.40
N THR A 227 -4.86 52.88 -30.47
CA THR A 227 -6.13 53.48 -30.05
C THR A 227 -6.00 53.98 -28.62
N LEU A 228 -6.96 54.81 -28.17
CA LEU A 228 -7.02 55.25 -26.77
C LEU A 228 -7.01 54.05 -25.80
N ALA A 229 -7.71 52.96 -26.12
CA ALA A 229 -7.78 51.77 -25.30
C ALA A 229 -6.45 51.00 -25.25
N THR A 230 -5.76 50.85 -26.37
CA THR A 230 -4.46 50.17 -26.41
C THR A 230 -3.36 51.02 -25.77
N LEU A 231 -3.40 52.35 -25.90
CA LEU A 231 -2.49 53.25 -25.18
C LEU A 231 -2.75 53.21 -23.67
N ALA A 232 -4.01 53.24 -23.25
CA ALA A 232 -4.41 53.10 -21.84
C ALA A 232 -3.90 51.79 -21.23
N GLN A 233 -3.99 50.70 -21.98
CA GLN A 233 -3.42 49.40 -21.59
C GLN A 233 -1.89 49.43 -21.47
N LYS A 234 -1.18 50.04 -22.46
CA LYS A 234 0.28 50.17 -22.42
C LYS A 234 0.76 51.02 -21.23
N LEU A 235 -0.01 52.04 -20.86
CA LEU A 235 0.28 52.93 -19.73
C LEU A 235 -0.28 52.43 -18.39
N LYS A 236 -1.07 51.35 -18.40
CA LYS A 236 -1.79 50.81 -17.22
C LYS A 236 -2.71 51.82 -16.54
N ILE A 237 -3.34 52.70 -17.33
CA ILE A 237 -4.32 53.70 -16.88
C ILE A 237 -5.69 53.31 -17.45
N HIS A 238 -6.80 53.68 -16.80
CA HIS A 238 -8.13 53.43 -17.36
C HIS A 238 -8.37 54.34 -18.60
N PRO A 239 -9.00 53.86 -19.69
CA PRO A 239 -9.20 54.66 -20.91
C PRO A 239 -9.90 56.00 -20.70
N HIS A 240 -10.87 56.02 -19.77
CA HIS A 240 -11.57 57.24 -19.37
C HIS A 240 -10.62 58.28 -18.75
N ASP A 241 -9.73 57.84 -17.86
CA ASP A 241 -8.78 58.74 -17.18
C ASP A 241 -7.71 59.24 -18.14
N LEU A 242 -7.25 58.40 -19.05
CA LEU A 242 -6.34 58.79 -20.12
C LEU A 242 -6.99 59.81 -21.06
N SER A 243 -8.24 59.60 -21.48
CA SER A 243 -8.96 60.59 -22.29
C SER A 243 -9.13 61.90 -21.56
N ARG A 244 -9.38 61.86 -20.25
CA ARG A 244 -9.52 63.06 -19.42
C ARG A 244 -8.18 63.82 -19.30
N MET A 245 -7.06 63.12 -19.14
CA MET A 245 -5.72 63.73 -19.14
C MET A 245 -5.39 64.41 -20.47
N ILE A 246 -5.78 63.81 -21.60
CA ILE A 246 -5.54 64.37 -22.93
C ILE A 246 -6.47 65.57 -23.19
N ASN A 247 -7.77 65.42 -22.94
CA ASN A 247 -8.75 66.46 -23.25
C ASN A 247 -8.68 67.66 -22.29
N GLN A 248 -8.57 67.43 -20.97
CA GLN A 248 -8.56 68.51 -19.97
C GLN A 248 -7.14 69.02 -19.67
N GLY A 249 -6.13 68.14 -19.76
CA GLY A 249 -4.76 68.49 -19.42
C GLY A 249 -3.94 69.07 -20.57
N LEU A 250 -4.24 68.67 -21.81
CA LEU A 250 -3.52 69.11 -23.01
C LEU A 250 -4.42 69.87 -23.99
N GLU A 251 -5.71 70.02 -23.70
CA GLU A 251 -6.71 70.70 -24.56
C GLU A 251 -6.73 70.12 -25.99
N LYS A 252 -6.53 68.80 -26.12
CA LYS A 252 -6.48 68.07 -27.41
C LYS A 252 -7.34 66.82 -27.38
N ASN A 253 -7.75 66.31 -28.53
CA ASN A 253 -8.26 64.93 -28.65
C ASN A 253 -7.10 63.93 -28.81
N PHE A 254 -7.38 62.63 -28.65
CA PHE A 254 -6.36 61.56 -28.75
C PHE A 254 -5.61 61.56 -30.09
N SER A 255 -6.33 61.72 -31.20
CA SER A 255 -5.75 61.69 -32.55
C SER A 255 -4.76 62.83 -32.75
N ASP A 256 -5.13 64.05 -32.36
CA ASP A 256 -4.29 65.24 -32.48
C ASP A 256 -3.07 65.17 -31.55
N PHE A 257 -3.24 64.62 -30.35
CA PHE A 257 -2.15 64.38 -29.42
C PHE A 257 -1.10 63.42 -29.98
N ILE A 258 -1.51 62.28 -30.56
CA ILE A 258 -0.57 61.29 -31.13
C ILE A 258 0.04 61.80 -32.43
N ASN A 259 -0.76 62.41 -33.30
CA ASN A 259 -0.27 62.88 -34.60
C ASN A 259 0.76 64.00 -34.48
N GLU A 260 0.72 64.82 -33.43
CA GLU A 260 1.77 65.82 -33.14
C GLU A 260 3.16 65.17 -33.03
N PHE A 261 3.27 64.02 -32.38
CA PHE A 261 4.52 63.27 -32.29
C PHE A 261 4.93 62.67 -33.63
N ARG A 262 3.97 62.09 -34.36
CA ARG A 262 4.23 61.47 -35.66
C ARG A 262 4.73 62.51 -36.68
N VAL A 263 4.12 63.70 -36.74
CA VAL A 263 4.55 64.78 -37.64
C VAL A 263 5.93 65.32 -37.26
N ARG A 264 6.22 65.50 -35.96
CA ARG A 264 7.57 65.88 -35.50
C ARG A 264 8.62 64.85 -35.87
N GLU A 265 8.31 63.57 -35.70
CA GLU A 265 9.19 62.47 -36.07
C GLU A 265 9.47 62.45 -37.58
N ILE A 266 8.44 62.66 -38.40
CA ILE A 266 8.58 62.76 -39.85
C ILE A 266 9.43 63.99 -40.22
N ALA A 267 9.16 65.16 -39.64
CA ALA A 267 9.94 66.37 -39.89
C ALA A 267 11.42 66.19 -39.49
N ARG A 268 11.69 65.45 -38.41
CA ARG A 268 13.04 65.05 -38.01
C ARG A 268 13.68 64.12 -39.04
N LYS A 269 12.99 63.05 -39.43
CA LYS A 269 13.47 62.08 -40.43
C LYS A 269 13.70 62.74 -41.80
N MET A 270 12.86 63.70 -42.20
CA MET A 270 13.04 64.45 -43.45
C MET A 270 14.30 65.34 -43.45
N ARG A 271 14.76 65.81 -42.28
CA ARG A 271 16.01 66.58 -42.15
C ARG A 271 17.26 65.71 -42.18
N ASP A 272 17.15 64.46 -41.72
CA ASP A 272 18.25 63.51 -41.66
C ASP A 272 18.62 62.97 -43.06
N PRO A 273 19.88 63.12 -43.52
CA PRO A 273 20.34 62.60 -44.81
C PRO A 273 20.21 61.06 -44.92
N GLU A 274 20.29 60.31 -43.81
CA GLU A 274 20.21 58.83 -43.86
C GLU A 274 18.83 58.30 -44.28
N ASN A 275 17.81 59.14 -44.21
CA ASN A 275 16.43 58.80 -44.57
C ASN A 275 16.02 59.26 -45.98
N ASP A 276 16.93 59.86 -46.75
CA ASP A 276 16.63 60.26 -48.15
C ASP A 276 16.34 59.07 -49.07
N ARG A 277 16.75 57.87 -48.66
CA ARG A 277 16.40 56.59 -49.30
C ARG A 277 14.93 56.16 -49.13
N LEU A 278 14.19 56.76 -48.20
CA LEU A 278 12.79 56.43 -47.95
C LEU A 278 11.85 57.36 -48.73
N THR A 279 10.79 56.81 -49.31
CA THR A 279 9.70 57.61 -49.89
C THR A 279 8.97 58.38 -48.78
N LEU A 280 8.32 59.50 -49.13
CA LEU A 280 7.52 60.28 -48.17
C LEU A 280 6.50 59.41 -47.42
N LEU A 281 5.87 58.49 -48.16
CA LEU A 281 4.92 57.53 -47.62
C LEU A 281 5.59 56.50 -46.71
N GLY A 282 6.80 56.03 -47.06
CA GLY A 282 7.60 55.14 -46.21
C GLY A 282 8.00 55.78 -44.88
N ILE A 283 8.41 57.06 -44.90
CA ILE A 283 8.70 57.82 -43.67
C ILE A 283 7.43 58.00 -42.82
N ALA A 284 6.27 58.19 -43.46
CA ALA A 284 4.98 58.33 -42.77
C ALA A 284 4.55 57.01 -42.10
N TYR A 285 4.64 55.87 -42.79
CA TYR A 285 4.32 54.56 -42.23
C TYR A 285 5.26 54.18 -41.07
N ASP A 286 6.56 54.39 -41.23
CA ASP A 286 7.56 54.14 -40.18
C ASP A 286 7.41 55.09 -38.97
N SER A 287 6.64 56.16 -39.13
CA SER A 287 6.30 57.09 -38.06
C SER A 287 4.88 56.87 -37.51
N GLY A 288 4.19 55.79 -37.93
CA GLY A 288 2.92 55.33 -37.36
C GLY A 288 1.66 55.83 -38.08
N PHE A 289 1.75 56.51 -39.23
CA PHE A 289 0.56 56.79 -40.04
C PHE A 289 0.13 55.54 -40.80
N ASN A 290 -1.17 55.28 -40.90
CA ASN A 290 -1.75 54.15 -41.66
C ASN A 290 -2.51 54.59 -42.91
N SER A 291 -2.56 55.90 -43.20
CA SER A 291 -3.36 56.49 -44.28
C SER A 291 -2.65 57.71 -44.86
N GLU A 292 -2.42 57.69 -46.18
CA GLU A 292 -1.81 58.79 -46.95
C GLU A 292 -2.59 60.10 -46.83
N ARG A 293 -3.92 60.03 -46.97
CA ARG A 293 -4.81 61.20 -46.85
C ARG A 293 -4.73 61.84 -45.47
N THR A 294 -4.71 61.02 -44.42
CA THR A 294 -4.60 61.50 -43.04
C THR A 294 -3.23 62.12 -42.78
N PHE A 295 -2.16 61.50 -43.29
CA PHE A 295 -0.82 62.05 -43.23
C PHE A 295 -0.72 63.43 -43.91
N HIS A 296 -1.16 63.56 -45.17
CA HIS A 296 -1.10 64.83 -45.90
C HIS A 296 -1.91 65.94 -45.22
N ARG A 297 -3.13 65.63 -44.77
CA ARG A 297 -4.00 66.58 -44.07
C ARG A 297 -3.36 67.06 -42.76
N VAL A 298 -2.99 66.13 -41.88
CA VAL A 298 -2.50 66.46 -40.54
C VAL A 298 -1.11 67.10 -40.59
N PHE A 299 -0.26 66.69 -41.53
CA PHE A 299 1.05 67.32 -41.73
C PHE A 299 0.91 68.76 -42.20
N LYS A 300 -0.02 69.05 -43.14
CA LYS A 300 -0.30 70.42 -43.60
C LYS A 300 -0.91 71.29 -42.49
N GLU A 301 -1.85 70.75 -41.70
CA GLU A 301 -2.44 71.44 -40.55
C GLU A 301 -1.40 71.82 -39.50
N LEU A 302 -0.43 70.95 -39.21
CA LEU A 302 0.57 71.18 -38.17
C LEU A 302 1.81 71.97 -38.62
N THR A 303 2.17 71.92 -39.91
CA THR A 303 3.40 72.57 -40.43
C THR A 303 3.15 73.74 -41.37
N GLY A 304 1.91 73.97 -41.80
CA GLY A 304 1.53 75.01 -42.76
C GLY A 304 1.92 74.73 -44.21
N LYS A 305 2.61 73.60 -44.49
CA LYS A 305 3.10 73.21 -45.82
C LYS A 305 2.72 71.76 -46.14
N THR A 306 2.57 71.42 -47.40
CA THR A 306 2.43 69.99 -47.77
C THR A 306 3.73 69.22 -47.45
N PRO A 307 3.69 67.90 -47.20
CA PRO A 307 4.91 67.13 -46.93
C PRO A 307 6.01 67.28 -48.00
N LEU A 308 5.59 67.43 -49.27
CA LEU A 308 6.49 67.62 -50.39
C LEU A 308 7.08 69.05 -50.41
N GLU A 309 6.26 70.08 -50.21
CA GLU A 309 6.74 71.47 -50.04
C GLU A 309 7.69 71.61 -48.86
N TYR A 310 7.38 70.95 -47.74
CA TYR A 310 8.22 70.95 -46.56
C TYR A 310 9.57 70.29 -46.85
N LYS A 311 9.59 69.09 -47.47
CA LYS A 311 10.82 68.40 -47.88
C LYS A 311 11.67 69.24 -48.83
N ASN A 312 11.05 69.88 -49.82
CA ASN A 312 11.76 70.73 -50.79
C ASN A 312 12.30 72.02 -50.17
N SER A 313 11.70 72.51 -49.08
CA SER A 313 12.18 73.70 -48.37
C SER A 313 13.38 73.46 -47.45
N LEU A 314 13.80 72.20 -47.27
CA LEU A 314 14.98 71.85 -46.48
C LEU A 314 16.24 71.97 -47.35
N ARG A 315 16.99 73.07 -47.21
CA ARG A 315 18.38 73.13 -47.72
C ARG A 315 19.23 72.15 -46.90
N LYS A 316 19.51 70.97 -47.44
CA LYS A 316 20.45 70.01 -46.82
C LYS A 316 21.86 70.35 -47.28
N GLU A 317 22.63 71.04 -46.45
CA GLU A 317 24.06 71.19 -46.65
C GLU A 317 24.71 69.83 -46.40
N LEU A 318 25.23 69.20 -47.46
CA LEU A 318 26.04 67.99 -47.36
C LEU A 318 27.47 68.40 -46.98
N PRO A 319 28.04 67.92 -45.86
CA PRO A 319 29.45 68.11 -45.57
C PRO A 319 30.30 67.43 -46.66
N ILE A 320 31.22 68.19 -47.27
CA ILE A 320 32.00 67.77 -48.46
C ILE A 320 33.03 66.65 -48.15
N ASP A 321 33.20 66.21 -46.91
CA ASP A 321 34.32 65.34 -46.53
C ASP A 321 34.04 63.82 -46.48
N LYS A 322 33.02 63.30 -47.17
CA LYS A 322 32.85 61.84 -47.36
C LYS A 322 32.33 61.48 -48.75
N LEU A 323 33.22 61.47 -49.74
CA LEU A 323 33.03 60.68 -50.97
C LEU A 323 33.28 59.19 -50.64
N ALA A 324 32.26 58.53 -50.10
CA ALA A 324 32.21 57.07 -50.00
C ALA A 324 31.27 56.52 -51.08
N ALA A 325 31.71 55.44 -51.76
CA ALA A 325 30.99 54.73 -52.81
C ALA A 325 29.53 54.38 -52.41
N PRO A 326 28.60 54.28 -53.37
CA PRO A 326 27.19 54.01 -53.06
C PRO A 326 27.06 52.64 -52.39
N PRO A 327 26.35 52.50 -51.26
CA PRO A 327 26.10 51.20 -50.68
C PRO A 327 25.18 50.42 -51.62
N ARG A 328 25.57 49.16 -51.88
CA ARG A 328 24.78 48.17 -52.62
C ARG A 328 23.31 48.19 -52.17
N ILE A 329 22.42 48.18 -53.16
CA ILE A 329 20.98 47.94 -53.00
C ILE A 329 20.80 46.68 -52.15
N SER A 330 20.34 46.86 -50.91
CA SER A 330 19.97 45.76 -50.02
C SER A 330 18.47 45.52 -50.15
N PRO A 331 18.01 44.28 -50.44
CA PRO A 331 16.59 43.99 -50.52
C PRO A 331 15.93 44.16 -49.15
N LEU A 332 14.64 44.53 -49.17
CA LEU A 332 13.78 44.72 -48.00
C LEU A 332 13.80 43.47 -47.10
N ILE A 333 14.47 43.54 -45.95
CA ILE A 333 14.54 42.44 -44.98
C ILE A 333 13.23 42.38 -44.18
N LEU A 334 12.43 41.33 -44.42
CA LEU A 334 11.52 40.77 -43.41
C LEU A 334 12.36 40.41 -42.17
N ARG A 335 12.04 40.99 -41.02
CA ARG A 335 12.70 40.71 -39.73
C ARG A 335 12.53 39.23 -39.36
N SER A 336 13.48 38.39 -39.75
CA SER A 336 13.90 37.21 -39.00
C SER A 336 15.37 36.95 -39.31
N GLU A 337 16.24 37.21 -38.34
CA GLU A 337 17.61 36.75 -38.38
C GLU A 337 17.62 35.22 -38.51
N SER A 338 18.15 34.71 -39.62
CA SER A 338 18.63 33.34 -39.72
C SER A 338 20.04 33.42 -40.29
N PRO A 339 21.10 33.13 -39.53
CA PRO A 339 22.39 32.87 -40.16
C PRO A 339 22.33 31.50 -40.83
N LEU A 340 22.44 31.48 -42.16
CA LEU A 340 22.82 30.31 -42.93
C LEU A 340 24.32 30.07 -42.71
N VAL A 341 24.64 29.34 -41.64
CA VAL A 341 25.92 28.64 -41.51
C VAL A 341 25.57 27.17 -41.45
N TRP A 342 25.83 26.44 -42.54
CA TRP A 342 25.87 24.99 -42.50
C TRP A 342 27.08 24.60 -41.66
N ALA A 343 26.84 24.32 -40.38
CA ALA A 343 27.84 23.68 -39.55
C ALA A 343 27.95 22.22 -40.01
N GLU A 344 29.03 21.90 -40.71
CA GLU A 344 29.55 20.53 -40.85
C GLU A 344 30.15 20.02 -39.52
N GLU A 345 29.51 20.31 -38.39
CA GLU A 345 29.74 19.51 -37.19
C GLU A 345 28.85 18.28 -37.31
N LYS A 346 29.47 17.13 -37.57
CA LYS A 346 28.89 15.83 -37.22
C LYS A 346 28.42 15.94 -35.76
N LEU A 347 27.12 16.12 -35.56
CA LEU A 347 26.49 16.18 -34.24
C LEU A 347 26.94 14.95 -33.46
N ASN A 348 27.90 15.15 -32.56
CA ASN A 348 28.43 14.10 -31.74
C ASN A 348 27.26 13.48 -30.99
N ARG A 349 27.09 12.15 -31.05
CA ARG A 349 25.90 11.44 -30.53
C ARG A 349 25.54 11.86 -29.09
N ASN A 350 26.54 12.24 -28.30
CA ASN A 350 26.44 12.71 -26.92
C ASN A 350 25.77 14.09 -26.77
N TYR A 351 25.96 15.04 -27.71
CA TYR A 351 25.31 16.36 -27.66
C TYR A 351 23.80 16.28 -27.87
N MET A 352 23.34 15.36 -28.73
CA MET A 352 21.91 15.11 -28.93
C MET A 352 21.24 14.54 -27.68
N PHE A 353 21.87 13.56 -27.01
CA PHE A 353 21.33 13.00 -25.76
C PHE A 353 21.25 14.07 -24.66
N SER A 354 22.30 14.85 -24.43
CA SER A 354 22.30 15.94 -23.43
C SER A 354 21.16 16.94 -23.67
N ASN A 355 20.93 17.32 -24.93
CA ASN A 355 19.82 18.21 -25.29
C ASN A 355 18.45 17.56 -25.06
N TYR A 356 18.26 16.28 -25.37
CA TYR A 356 16.99 15.59 -25.06
C TYR A 356 16.72 15.55 -23.56
N PHE A 357 17.72 15.26 -22.73
CA PHE A 357 17.58 15.29 -21.28
C PHE A 357 17.22 16.69 -20.75
N LYS A 358 17.96 17.72 -21.17
CA LYS A 358 17.74 19.11 -20.75
C LYS A 358 16.36 19.63 -21.17
N THR A 359 15.92 19.25 -22.37
CA THR A 359 14.61 19.64 -22.92
C THR A 359 13.49 18.94 -22.15
N THR A 360 13.62 17.64 -21.92
CA THR A 360 12.68 16.84 -21.13
C THR A 360 12.52 17.40 -19.71
N PHE A 361 13.62 17.70 -19.01
CA PHE A 361 13.57 18.22 -17.65
C PHE A 361 12.85 19.58 -17.55
N ARG A 362 13.16 20.51 -18.47
CA ARG A 362 12.42 21.80 -18.56
C ARG A 362 10.94 21.58 -18.83
N TYR A 363 10.62 20.65 -19.74
CA TYR A 363 9.24 20.34 -20.09
C TYR A 363 8.47 19.76 -18.88
N LEU A 364 9.08 18.90 -18.08
CA LEU A 364 8.48 18.37 -16.84
C LEU A 364 8.18 19.49 -15.84
N LEU A 365 9.13 20.39 -15.61
CA LEU A 365 8.98 21.53 -14.69
C LEU A 365 7.92 22.54 -15.14
N GLN A 366 7.74 22.70 -16.44
CA GLN A 366 6.70 23.56 -17.01
C GLN A 366 5.30 22.96 -16.80
N ASN A 367 5.22 21.64 -16.62
CA ASN A 367 4.01 20.85 -16.68
C ASN A 367 3.72 20.03 -15.41
N ARG A 368 3.78 20.74 -14.29
CA ARG A 368 3.84 20.16 -12.94
C ARG A 368 2.71 19.20 -12.60
N ALA A 369 1.46 19.50 -12.97
CA ALA A 369 0.32 18.64 -12.64
C ALA A 369 0.40 17.27 -13.34
N TYR A 370 0.70 17.26 -14.64
CA TYR A 370 0.88 16.04 -15.42
C TYR A 370 2.06 15.22 -14.89
N SER A 371 3.21 15.87 -14.69
CA SER A 371 4.41 15.19 -14.18
C SER A 371 4.17 14.63 -12.79
N PHE A 372 3.53 15.38 -11.89
CA PHE A 372 3.19 14.91 -10.56
C PHE A 372 2.27 13.67 -10.61
N ILE A 373 1.17 13.74 -11.36
CA ILE A 373 0.19 12.64 -11.46
C ILE A 373 0.87 11.35 -11.94
N ASN A 374 1.65 11.44 -13.03
CA ASN A 374 2.33 10.29 -13.60
C ASN A 374 3.43 9.74 -12.69
N ILE A 375 4.23 10.62 -12.09
CA ILE A 375 5.29 10.22 -11.16
C ILE A 375 4.69 9.57 -9.92
N ALA A 376 3.66 10.17 -9.31
CA ALA A 376 2.99 9.63 -8.13
C ALA A 376 2.36 8.26 -8.43
N GLY A 377 1.56 8.15 -9.49
CA GLY A 377 0.90 6.90 -9.86
C GLY A 377 1.88 5.76 -10.17
N LEU A 378 2.93 6.03 -10.97
CA LEU A 378 3.98 5.04 -11.26
C LEU A 378 4.81 4.70 -10.03
N SER A 379 5.17 5.68 -9.19
CA SER A 379 6.00 5.44 -8.00
C SER A 379 5.29 4.52 -7.00
N ILE A 380 3.98 4.71 -6.80
CA ILE A 380 3.16 3.88 -5.92
C ILE A 380 3.01 2.47 -6.50
N GLY A 381 2.71 2.36 -7.80
CA GLY A 381 2.58 1.05 -8.46
C GLY A 381 3.89 0.26 -8.45
N LEU A 382 5.02 0.93 -8.71
CA LEU A 382 6.36 0.34 -8.61
C LEU A 382 6.71 -0.05 -7.18
N ALA A 383 6.43 0.79 -6.17
CA ALA A 383 6.70 0.47 -4.77
C ALA A 383 5.91 -0.76 -4.30
N CYS A 384 4.63 -0.87 -4.69
CA CYS A 384 3.81 -2.05 -4.43
C CYS A 384 4.43 -3.31 -5.05
N ALA A 385 4.79 -3.26 -6.33
CA ALA A 385 5.43 -4.38 -7.01
C ALA A 385 6.79 -4.75 -6.39
N MET A 386 7.60 -3.78 -5.98
CA MET A 386 8.88 -4.01 -5.32
C MET A 386 8.73 -4.69 -3.96
N LEU A 387 7.80 -4.24 -3.11
CA LEU A 387 7.53 -4.86 -1.81
C LEU A 387 7.08 -6.31 -1.96
N ILE A 388 6.21 -6.58 -2.94
CA ILE A 388 5.73 -7.93 -3.22
C ILE A 388 6.85 -8.80 -3.78
N LEU A 389 7.75 -8.26 -4.61
CA LEU A 389 8.94 -8.98 -5.05
C LEU A 389 9.87 -9.34 -3.89
N VAL A 390 10.05 -8.47 -2.88
CA VAL A 390 10.80 -8.82 -1.66
C VAL A 390 10.13 -9.99 -0.95
N TYR A 391 8.82 -9.94 -0.77
CA TYR A 391 8.05 -11.02 -0.14
C TYR A 391 8.19 -12.34 -0.89
N VAL A 392 7.97 -12.35 -2.21
CA VAL A 392 8.07 -13.55 -3.04
C VAL A 392 9.51 -14.09 -3.04
N GLN A 393 10.50 -13.20 -3.07
CA GLN A 393 11.89 -13.60 -2.98
C GLN A 393 12.22 -14.25 -1.63
N ASP A 394 11.66 -13.75 -0.52
CA ASP A 394 11.78 -14.38 0.80
C ASP A 394 11.21 -15.80 0.76
N GLU A 395 9.96 -15.94 0.31
CA GLU A 395 9.25 -17.23 0.20
C GLU A 395 9.99 -18.27 -0.66
N VAL A 396 10.53 -17.86 -1.81
CA VAL A 396 11.25 -18.78 -2.72
C VAL A 396 12.69 -19.03 -2.26
N SER A 397 13.24 -18.22 -1.35
CA SER A 397 14.61 -18.36 -0.84
C SER A 397 14.76 -19.39 0.28
N TYR A 398 13.66 -19.98 0.76
CA TYR A 398 13.67 -20.90 1.89
C TYR A 398 14.65 -22.06 1.69
N ASP A 399 15.46 -22.31 2.73
CA ASP A 399 16.47 -23.37 2.84
C ASP A 399 17.58 -23.39 1.77
N ARG A 400 17.61 -22.42 0.85
CA ARG A 400 18.61 -22.35 -0.25
C ARG A 400 20.01 -21.92 0.19
N PHE A 401 20.24 -21.67 1.48
CA PHE A 401 21.56 -21.30 2.01
C PHE A 401 22.44 -22.52 2.30
N HIS A 402 21.89 -23.74 2.27
CA HIS A 402 22.67 -24.98 2.42
C HIS A 402 23.49 -25.30 1.16
N GLN A 403 24.70 -25.82 1.32
CA GLN A 403 25.64 -26.07 0.22
C GLN A 403 25.18 -27.21 -0.70
N ASN A 404 24.64 -28.29 -0.14
CA ASN A 404 24.20 -29.50 -0.86
C ASN A 404 22.68 -29.60 -0.95
N VAL A 405 21.96 -28.47 -0.97
CA VAL A 405 20.50 -28.43 -0.83
C VAL A 405 19.76 -29.30 -1.84
N ASP A 406 20.26 -29.41 -3.09
CA ASP A 406 19.64 -30.20 -4.16
C ASP A 406 19.70 -31.72 -3.93
N GLN A 407 20.53 -32.16 -2.99
CA GLN A 407 20.68 -33.57 -2.59
C GLN A 407 19.94 -33.90 -1.28
N ILE A 408 19.37 -32.91 -0.58
CA ILE A 408 18.69 -33.12 0.70
C ILE A 408 17.20 -33.28 0.46
N TYR A 409 16.65 -34.42 0.87
CA TYR A 409 15.24 -34.75 0.76
C TYR A 409 14.68 -35.13 2.12
N ARG A 410 13.44 -34.75 2.40
CA ARG A 410 12.68 -35.27 3.52
C ARG A 410 11.94 -36.54 3.09
N ILE A 411 11.92 -37.52 3.97
CA ILE A 411 11.11 -38.71 3.82
C ILE A 411 9.71 -38.40 4.33
N ASP A 412 8.73 -38.47 3.44
CA ASP A 412 7.32 -38.31 3.77
C ASP A 412 6.61 -39.65 3.71
N LYS A 413 5.58 -39.81 4.53
CA LYS A 413 4.76 -41.01 4.61
C LYS A 413 3.42 -40.76 3.92
N GLN A 414 3.14 -41.54 2.89
CA GLN A 414 1.83 -41.61 2.23
C GLN A 414 1.03 -42.77 2.82
N THR A 415 -0.18 -42.51 3.27
CA THR A 415 -1.11 -43.51 3.78
C THR A 415 -2.37 -43.52 2.93
N THR A 416 -2.61 -44.63 2.25
CA THR A 416 -3.82 -44.92 1.48
C THR A 416 -4.83 -45.60 2.39
N LYS A 417 -5.97 -44.95 2.58
CA LYS A 417 -7.09 -45.45 3.37
C LYS A 417 -7.87 -46.51 2.61
N THR A 418 -8.70 -47.26 3.32
CA THR A 418 -9.55 -48.33 2.76
C THR A 418 -10.60 -47.83 1.76
N ASP A 419 -10.96 -46.55 1.81
CA ASP A 419 -11.86 -45.88 0.86
C ASP A 419 -11.13 -45.40 -0.43
N GLY A 420 -9.82 -45.66 -0.53
CA GLY A 420 -8.97 -45.22 -1.64
C GLY A 420 -8.48 -43.78 -1.53
N SER A 421 -8.85 -43.04 -0.48
CA SER A 421 -8.32 -41.70 -0.24
C SER A 421 -6.87 -41.77 0.28
N VAL A 422 -6.08 -40.77 -0.08
CA VAL A 422 -4.65 -40.73 0.23
C VAL A 422 -4.37 -39.57 1.17
N SER A 423 -3.60 -39.82 2.23
CA SER A 423 -3.15 -38.84 3.20
C SER A 423 -1.63 -38.88 3.30
N ASN A 424 -0.98 -37.74 3.09
CA ASN A 424 0.47 -37.61 3.25
C ASN A 424 0.79 -36.94 4.59
N GLY A 425 1.91 -37.31 5.18
CA GLY A 425 2.43 -36.68 6.39
C GLY A 425 3.96 -36.63 6.39
N SER A 426 4.50 -35.57 6.99
CA SER A 426 5.96 -35.38 7.15
C SER A 426 6.56 -36.22 8.28
N TYR A 427 5.71 -36.97 9.00
CA TYR A 427 6.07 -37.72 10.18
C TYR A 427 6.58 -39.12 9.85
N THR A 428 7.68 -39.47 10.49
CA THR A 428 8.34 -40.77 10.45
C THR A 428 8.62 -41.25 11.88
N GLY A 429 8.96 -42.53 12.02
CA GLY A 429 9.46 -43.10 13.28
C GLY A 429 10.98 -43.22 13.28
N TYR A 430 11.53 -43.98 14.25
CA TYR A 430 12.99 -44.11 14.39
C TYR A 430 13.67 -44.85 13.24
N PHE A 431 12.95 -45.71 12.51
CA PHE A 431 13.53 -46.69 11.57
C PHE A 431 13.73 -46.21 10.12
N PRO A 432 12.82 -45.44 9.50
CA PRO A 432 12.97 -44.99 8.11
C PRO A 432 14.37 -44.44 7.79
N GLY A 433 14.93 -43.57 8.63
CA GLY A 433 16.30 -43.05 8.44
C GLY A 433 17.39 -44.14 8.37
N PRO A 434 17.69 -44.85 9.46
CA PRO A 434 18.77 -45.83 9.51
C PRO A 434 18.54 -47.05 8.61
N ARG A 435 17.30 -47.55 8.48
CA ARG A 435 17.00 -48.75 7.69
C ARG A 435 17.10 -48.49 6.19
N PHE A 436 16.62 -47.34 5.71
CA PHE A 436 16.78 -46.99 4.31
C PHE A 436 18.25 -46.69 3.98
N ALA A 437 18.96 -45.95 4.83
CA ALA A 437 20.38 -45.67 4.60
C ALA A 437 21.27 -46.94 4.57
N ALA A 438 20.93 -47.97 5.35
CA ALA A 438 21.66 -49.24 5.34
C ALA A 438 21.37 -50.10 4.10
N SER A 439 20.13 -50.13 3.63
CA SER A 439 19.68 -51.01 2.54
C SER A 439 19.76 -50.37 1.14
N ILE A 440 19.89 -49.04 1.05
CA ILE A 440 19.82 -48.29 -0.20
C ILE A 440 21.11 -47.48 -0.37
N PRO A 441 22.06 -47.95 -1.20
CA PRO A 441 23.37 -47.31 -1.38
C PRO A 441 23.32 -45.87 -1.88
N GLU A 442 22.26 -45.48 -2.58
CA GLU A 442 22.06 -44.11 -3.07
C GLU A 442 21.85 -43.09 -1.94
N ILE A 443 21.44 -43.53 -0.74
CA ILE A 443 21.29 -42.70 0.46
C ILE A 443 22.64 -42.68 1.21
N LYS A 444 23.35 -41.55 1.15
CA LYS A 444 24.69 -41.41 1.74
C LYS A 444 24.66 -41.24 3.26
N THR A 445 23.69 -40.48 3.76
CA THR A 445 23.53 -40.21 5.19
C THR A 445 22.10 -39.73 5.47
N PHE A 446 21.70 -39.76 6.72
CA PHE A 446 20.38 -39.32 7.18
C PHE A 446 20.52 -38.45 8.44
N VAL A 447 19.53 -37.60 8.69
CA VAL A 447 19.39 -36.82 9.93
C VAL A 447 17.93 -36.82 10.32
N ARG A 448 17.64 -37.22 11.56
CA ARG A 448 16.32 -37.10 12.17
C ARG A 448 16.25 -35.82 12.97
N PHE A 449 15.11 -35.17 12.89
CA PHE A 449 14.81 -33.91 13.55
C PHE A 449 13.50 -34.05 14.31
N GLN A 450 13.55 -33.84 15.62
CA GLN A 450 12.40 -33.92 16.51
C GLN A 450 12.21 -32.61 17.25
N PRO A 451 11.24 -31.77 16.86
CA PRO A 451 10.78 -30.69 17.72
C PRO A 451 10.26 -31.25 19.03
N ALA A 452 10.69 -30.67 20.13
CA ALA A 452 10.24 -31.00 21.47
C ALA A 452 10.18 -29.74 22.33
N ARG A 453 9.66 -29.90 23.55
CA ARG A 453 9.78 -28.89 24.59
C ARG A 453 10.45 -29.49 25.80
N ALA A 454 11.34 -28.73 26.41
CA ALA A 454 11.98 -29.12 27.64
C ALA A 454 12.02 -27.95 28.63
N ASP A 455 11.86 -28.29 29.91
CA ASP A 455 11.96 -27.32 30.99
C ASP A 455 13.43 -27.11 31.32
N ILE A 456 13.91 -25.89 31.13
CA ILE A 456 15.27 -25.47 31.44
C ILE A 456 15.23 -24.69 32.76
N LYS A 457 16.04 -25.13 33.73
CA LYS A 457 16.22 -24.44 35.00
C LYS A 457 17.36 -23.42 34.89
N THR A 458 17.04 -22.18 35.24
CA THR A 458 18.00 -21.09 35.47
C THR A 458 18.15 -20.83 36.97
N GLU A 459 19.11 -20.00 37.39
CA GLU A 459 19.39 -19.74 38.81
C GLU A 459 18.16 -19.28 39.62
N SER A 460 17.19 -18.61 38.98
CA SER A 460 16.01 -18.03 39.65
C SER A 460 14.65 -18.55 39.17
N ASP A 461 14.57 -19.31 38.07
CA ASP A 461 13.28 -19.66 37.42
C ASP A 461 13.39 -20.92 36.54
N ILE A 462 12.28 -21.64 36.35
CA ILE A 462 12.16 -22.78 35.42
C ILE A 462 11.31 -22.35 34.24
N ARG A 463 11.82 -22.53 33.02
CA ARG A 463 11.12 -22.11 31.79
C ARG A 463 11.04 -23.23 30.78
N SER A 464 9.85 -23.45 30.24
CA SER A 464 9.66 -24.32 29.09
C SER A 464 10.27 -23.65 27.86
N GLN A 465 11.25 -24.32 27.25
CA GLN A 465 11.96 -23.90 26.06
C GLN A 465 11.60 -24.84 24.89
N SER A 466 11.57 -24.31 23.67
CA SER A 466 11.61 -25.15 22.47
C SER A 466 13.01 -25.77 22.34
N VAL A 467 13.08 -27.09 22.26
CA VAL A 467 14.31 -27.84 22.04
C VAL A 467 14.13 -28.77 20.85
N CYS A 468 15.20 -29.16 20.17
CA CYS A 468 15.12 -30.14 19.11
C CYS A 468 16.10 -31.27 19.37
N LEU A 469 15.62 -32.52 19.29
CA LEU A 469 16.50 -33.68 19.31
C LEU A 469 16.95 -34.00 17.88
N VAL A 470 18.26 -34.19 17.70
CA VAL A 470 18.88 -34.37 16.38
C VAL A 470 19.99 -35.40 16.42
N ASP A 471 20.25 -36.04 15.28
CA ASP A 471 21.40 -36.92 15.12
C ASP A 471 22.74 -36.13 15.14
N ALA A 472 23.84 -36.79 15.54
CA ALA A 472 25.14 -36.15 15.74
C ALA A 472 25.74 -35.48 14.47
N ASN A 473 25.34 -35.95 13.29
CA ASN A 473 25.76 -35.43 11.99
C ASN A 473 24.94 -34.21 11.51
N PHE A 474 24.06 -33.63 12.33
CA PHE A 474 23.20 -32.50 11.98
C PHE A 474 23.96 -31.35 11.30
N PHE A 475 25.05 -30.85 11.89
CA PHE A 475 25.86 -29.75 11.34
C PHE A 475 26.74 -30.16 10.13
N SER A 476 26.86 -31.45 9.85
CA SER A 476 27.53 -31.95 8.64
C SER A 476 26.60 -31.98 7.43
N VAL A 477 25.29 -32.14 7.66
CA VAL A 477 24.26 -32.11 6.61
C VAL A 477 23.70 -30.69 6.41
N PHE A 478 23.36 -30.01 7.50
CA PHE A 478 22.82 -28.65 7.48
C PHE A 478 23.90 -27.61 7.80
N ASN A 479 24.18 -26.73 6.84
CA ASN A 479 25.22 -25.71 6.97
C ASN A 479 24.83 -24.50 7.85
N PHE A 480 24.48 -24.72 9.12
CA PHE A 480 24.30 -23.66 10.10
C PHE A 480 25.66 -23.21 10.66
N PRO A 481 26.02 -21.91 10.61
CA PRO A 481 27.32 -21.43 11.10
C PRO A 481 27.45 -21.61 12.62
N LEU A 482 28.53 -22.26 13.08
CA LEU A 482 28.91 -22.29 14.48
C LEU A 482 29.83 -21.10 14.81
N LEU A 483 29.48 -20.32 15.84
CA LEU A 483 30.33 -19.27 16.40
C LEU A 483 31.43 -19.86 17.28
N SER A 484 31.16 -21.01 17.93
CA SER A 484 32.10 -21.73 18.79
C SER A 484 31.74 -23.21 18.84
N GLY A 485 32.73 -24.09 18.97
CA GLY A 485 32.58 -25.55 18.93
C GLY A 485 32.94 -26.17 17.57
N ASN A 486 33.14 -27.48 17.54
CA ASN A 486 33.48 -28.23 16.33
C ASN A 486 32.26 -29.00 15.79
N ALA A 487 31.84 -28.69 14.56
CA ALA A 487 30.66 -29.26 13.90
C ALA A 487 30.57 -30.81 13.93
N ARG A 488 31.71 -31.52 13.99
CA ARG A 488 31.72 -32.99 14.01
C ARG A 488 31.55 -33.61 15.41
N SER A 489 31.89 -32.88 16.46
CA SER A 489 31.91 -33.39 17.84
C SER A 489 30.94 -32.69 18.79
N VAL A 490 30.28 -31.61 18.35
CA VAL A 490 29.39 -30.81 19.21
C VAL A 490 28.15 -31.58 19.70
N LEU A 491 27.73 -32.65 19.04
CA LEU A 491 26.51 -33.41 19.39
C LEU A 491 26.79 -34.91 19.61
N THR A 492 28.04 -35.30 19.84
CA THR A 492 28.40 -36.72 20.02
C THR A 492 28.19 -37.22 21.44
N GLU A 493 28.40 -36.35 22.44
CA GLU A 493 28.25 -36.71 23.85
C GLU A 493 26.78 -36.69 24.28
N PRO A 494 26.25 -37.70 25.01
CA PRO A 494 24.82 -37.78 25.34
C PRO A 494 24.24 -36.57 26.08
N ASN A 495 25.02 -35.95 26.96
CA ASN A 495 24.61 -34.77 27.74
C ASN A 495 25.19 -33.47 27.16
N SER A 496 25.42 -33.43 25.85
CA SER A 496 25.81 -32.20 25.15
C SER A 496 24.59 -31.38 24.75
N ALA A 497 24.77 -30.06 24.63
CA ALA A 497 23.78 -29.15 24.10
C ALA A 497 24.45 -28.13 23.18
N VAL A 498 23.79 -27.80 22.07
CA VAL A 498 24.17 -26.67 21.22
C VAL A 498 23.07 -25.63 21.28
N ILE A 499 23.42 -24.38 21.58
CA ILE A 499 22.44 -23.29 21.72
C ILE A 499 22.70 -22.19 20.69
N THR A 500 21.67 -21.42 20.34
CA THR A 500 21.85 -20.25 19.47
C THR A 500 22.51 -19.08 20.19
N GLU A 501 23.06 -18.14 19.43
CA GLU A 501 23.66 -16.91 19.96
C GLU A 501 22.69 -16.13 20.86
N GLU A 502 21.43 -16.01 20.43
CA GLU A 502 20.39 -15.36 21.22
C GLU A 502 20.12 -16.09 22.54
N MET A 503 20.08 -17.43 22.51
CA MET A 503 19.93 -18.23 23.71
C MET A 503 21.11 -18.05 24.67
N ALA A 504 22.33 -18.08 24.15
CA ALA A 504 23.54 -17.89 24.95
C ALA A 504 23.51 -16.55 25.70
N LYS A 505 23.13 -15.47 25.00
CA LYS A 505 22.93 -14.14 25.61
C LYS A 505 21.79 -14.14 26.62
N LYS A 506 20.68 -14.82 26.33
CA LYS A 506 19.51 -14.89 27.23
C LYS A 506 19.80 -15.65 28.53
N LEU A 507 20.55 -16.75 28.46
CA LEU A 507 20.85 -17.60 29.61
C LEU A 507 22.08 -17.12 30.41
N PHE A 508 23.11 -16.60 29.74
CA PHE A 508 24.41 -16.32 30.36
C PHE A 508 24.89 -14.87 30.19
N GLY A 509 24.11 -13.99 29.57
CA GLY A 509 24.49 -12.59 29.29
C GLY A 509 25.58 -12.41 28.23
N SER A 510 26.12 -13.50 27.66
CA SER A 510 27.24 -13.49 26.71
C SER A 510 27.09 -14.59 25.67
N SER A 511 27.62 -14.36 24.46
CA SER A 511 27.71 -15.39 23.40
C SER A 511 28.77 -16.45 23.67
N ASN A 512 29.72 -16.20 24.59
CA ASN A 512 30.70 -17.20 25.00
C ASN A 512 30.13 -18.08 26.12
N ALA A 513 29.42 -19.14 25.70
CA ALA A 513 28.73 -20.07 26.60
C ALA A 513 29.26 -21.51 26.54
N VAL A 514 30.29 -21.80 25.72
CA VAL A 514 30.87 -23.15 25.63
C VAL A 514 31.51 -23.54 26.97
N GLY A 515 31.28 -24.79 27.39
CA GLY A 515 31.71 -25.34 28.68
C GLY A 515 30.78 -25.02 29.85
N LYS A 516 29.81 -24.12 29.68
CA LYS A 516 28.78 -23.86 30.71
C LYS A 516 27.73 -24.97 30.72
N VAL A 517 27.02 -25.10 31.84
CA VAL A 517 26.01 -26.15 32.03
C VAL A 517 24.61 -25.53 32.07
N ILE A 518 23.66 -26.18 31.39
CA ILE A 518 22.23 -25.94 31.54
C ILE A 518 21.57 -27.17 32.16
N PHE A 519 20.58 -26.95 33.01
CA PHE A 519 19.86 -28.03 33.66
C PHE A 519 18.55 -28.25 32.93
N ILE A 520 18.42 -29.41 32.29
CA ILE A 520 17.24 -29.77 31.51
C ILE A 520 16.48 -30.86 32.27
N ARG A 521 15.17 -30.66 32.44
CA ARG A 521 14.31 -31.67 33.05
C ARG A 521 14.21 -32.91 32.17
N GLN A 522 14.56 -34.05 32.71
CA GLN A 522 14.26 -35.38 32.19
C GLN A 522 13.50 -36.13 33.28
N ASP A 523 12.30 -36.59 32.95
CA ASP A 523 11.33 -37.17 33.89
C ASP A 523 11.02 -36.23 35.08
N SER A 524 11.52 -36.58 36.27
CA SER A 524 11.32 -35.84 37.53
C SER A 524 12.60 -35.14 38.03
N THR A 525 13.71 -35.22 37.28
CA THR A 525 15.02 -34.71 37.69
C THR A 525 15.61 -33.75 36.67
N PHE A 526 16.40 -32.78 37.15
CA PHE A 526 17.13 -31.85 36.30
C PHE A 526 18.54 -32.38 36.04
N ASN A 527 18.79 -32.81 34.81
CA ASN A 527 20.08 -33.37 34.41
C ASN A 527 20.99 -32.29 33.81
N PRO A 528 22.27 -32.23 34.21
CA PRO A 528 23.22 -31.26 33.68
C PRO A 528 23.57 -31.59 32.24
N HIS A 529 23.44 -30.62 31.34
CA HIS A 529 23.89 -30.68 29.96
C HIS A 529 24.96 -29.63 29.71
N VAL A 530 26.11 -30.05 29.17
CA VAL A 530 27.25 -29.17 28.89
C VAL A 530 27.06 -28.55 27.50
N ILE A 531 27.24 -27.24 27.41
CA ILE A 531 27.20 -26.53 26.14
C ILE A 531 28.51 -26.79 25.40
N THR A 532 28.43 -27.54 24.32
CA THR A 532 29.57 -27.94 23.49
C THR A 532 29.76 -27.01 22.29
N GLY A 533 28.74 -26.24 21.92
CA GLY A 533 28.80 -25.29 20.83
C GLY A 533 27.75 -24.19 20.91
N VAL A 534 28.03 -23.07 20.23
CA VAL A 534 27.11 -21.95 20.06
C VAL A 534 26.93 -21.72 18.56
N ALA A 535 25.70 -21.88 18.07
CA ALA A 535 25.34 -21.64 16.67
C ALA A 535 24.91 -20.18 16.48
N LYS A 536 25.14 -19.62 15.29
CA LYS A 536 24.47 -18.38 14.90
C LYS A 536 22.95 -18.62 14.81
N ASN A 537 22.15 -17.59 15.04
CA ASN A 537 20.70 -17.69 14.89
C ASN A 537 20.32 -18.21 13.49
N CYS A 538 19.33 -19.11 13.44
CA CYS A 538 18.78 -19.62 12.19
C CYS A 538 18.31 -18.44 11.31
N PRO A 539 18.57 -18.47 9.98
CA PRO A 539 17.97 -17.52 9.07
C PRO A 539 16.43 -17.56 9.15
N ASP A 540 15.78 -16.41 8.97
CA ASP A 540 14.31 -16.33 9.02
C ASP A 540 13.64 -17.20 7.93
N ASN A 541 14.31 -17.32 6.78
CA ASN A 541 13.93 -18.13 5.62
C ASN A 541 14.47 -19.58 5.71
N SER A 542 14.34 -20.22 6.88
CA SER A 542 14.64 -21.66 7.02
C SER A 542 13.44 -22.40 7.59
N SER A 543 13.14 -23.57 7.03
CA SER A 543 12.12 -24.48 7.56
C SER A 543 12.58 -25.17 8.86
N ILE A 544 13.90 -25.24 9.08
CA ILE A 544 14.50 -25.83 10.29
C ILE A 544 14.93 -24.70 11.22
N LYS A 545 14.16 -24.52 12.30
CA LYS A 545 14.44 -23.52 13.35
C LYS A 545 14.67 -24.22 14.68
N PHE A 546 15.71 -23.81 15.39
CA PHE A 546 16.04 -24.33 16.71
C PHE A 546 16.61 -23.23 17.60
N GLN A 547 16.44 -23.41 18.91
CA GLN A 547 17.06 -22.56 19.93
C GLN A 547 18.04 -23.34 20.80
N VAL A 548 17.74 -24.62 21.05
CA VAL A 548 18.58 -25.61 21.72
C VAL A 548 18.51 -26.91 20.94
N LEU A 549 19.65 -27.48 20.59
CA LEU A 549 19.79 -28.82 20.02
C LEU A 549 20.33 -29.77 21.07
N LEU A 550 19.72 -30.94 21.15
CA LEU A 550 20.13 -32.06 22.00
C LEU A 550 20.39 -33.29 21.12
N PRO A 551 21.34 -34.16 21.47
CA PRO A 551 21.53 -35.43 20.78
C PRO A 551 20.28 -36.32 20.92
N LEU A 552 19.83 -36.88 19.80
CA LEU A 552 18.77 -37.89 19.79
C LEU A 552 19.36 -39.23 20.25
N LYS A 553 18.89 -39.72 21.40
CA LYS A 553 19.24 -41.06 21.90
C LYS A 553 18.07 -42.02 21.67
N VAL A 554 18.31 -43.08 20.91
CA VAL A 554 17.37 -44.20 20.78
C VAL A 554 17.80 -45.28 21.76
N SER A 555 16.87 -45.79 22.57
CA SER A 555 17.19 -46.86 23.52
C SER A 555 17.30 -48.21 22.80
N ALA A 556 18.07 -49.16 23.34
CA ALA A 556 18.17 -50.51 22.77
C ALA A 556 16.80 -51.22 22.71
N MET A 557 15.89 -50.89 23.64
CA MET A 557 14.52 -51.41 23.64
C MET A 557 13.73 -50.85 22.46
N ASP A 558 13.85 -49.56 22.16
CA ASP A 558 13.22 -48.94 20.99
C ASP A 558 13.83 -49.47 19.68
N GLU A 559 15.13 -49.70 19.62
CA GLU A 559 15.78 -50.29 18.44
C GLU A 559 15.28 -51.70 18.11
N SER A 560 14.84 -52.45 19.13
CA SER A 560 14.28 -53.80 18.97
C SER A 560 12.76 -53.82 18.68
N ASN A 561 12.06 -52.70 18.84
CA ASN A 561 10.62 -52.62 18.67
C ASN A 561 10.22 -52.33 17.22
N ASN A 562 9.81 -53.35 16.48
CA ASN A 562 9.36 -53.24 15.09
C ASN A 562 8.12 -52.35 14.87
N GLY A 563 7.41 -51.97 15.95
CA GLY A 563 6.36 -50.96 15.90
C GLY A 563 6.85 -49.56 15.49
N ASN A 564 8.16 -49.30 15.58
CA ASN A 564 8.77 -48.01 15.24
C ASN A 564 8.67 -47.62 13.76
N TRP A 565 8.33 -48.55 12.86
CA TRP A 565 7.96 -48.23 11.48
C TRP A 565 6.64 -47.44 11.38
N PHE A 566 5.72 -47.64 12.32
CA PHE A 566 4.37 -47.07 12.26
C PHE A 566 4.24 -45.79 13.08
N ASN A 567 5.23 -45.51 13.93
CA ASN A 567 5.33 -44.29 14.72
C ASN A 567 5.48 -43.04 13.83
N SER A 568 5.03 -41.88 14.34
CA SER A 568 4.89 -40.65 13.55
C SER A 568 5.14 -39.42 14.42
N PHE A 569 6.42 -39.18 14.76
CA PHE A 569 6.83 -38.07 15.63
C PHE A 569 8.17 -37.40 15.24
N LEU A 570 8.86 -37.89 14.20
CA LEU A 570 10.13 -37.35 13.70
C LEU A 570 10.00 -36.85 12.26
N SER A 571 10.76 -35.82 11.90
CA SER A 571 11.03 -35.50 10.51
C SER A 571 12.39 -36.09 10.13
N THR A 572 12.43 -36.95 9.11
CA THR A 572 13.66 -37.61 8.67
C THR A 572 14.12 -37.03 7.35
N PHE A 573 15.37 -36.56 7.31
CA PHE A 573 16.04 -36.07 6.10
C PHE A 573 17.11 -37.06 5.65
N VAL A 574 17.29 -37.19 4.34
CA VAL A 574 18.31 -38.01 3.70
C VAL A 574 19.09 -37.19 2.69
N VAL A 575 20.38 -37.51 2.56
CA VAL A 575 21.26 -36.95 1.53
C VAL A 575 21.46 -38.00 0.46
N LEU A 576 21.00 -37.69 -0.76
CA LEU A 576 21.07 -38.60 -1.90
C LEU A 576 22.38 -38.42 -2.69
N SER A 577 22.76 -39.45 -3.42
CA SER A 577 23.85 -39.38 -4.39
C SER A 577 23.45 -38.53 -5.61
N PRO A 578 24.38 -37.77 -6.21
CA PRO A 578 24.08 -36.98 -7.41
C PRO A 578 23.50 -37.84 -8.54
N GLY A 579 22.38 -37.42 -9.12
CA GLY A 579 21.72 -38.12 -10.23
C GLY A 579 20.82 -39.30 -9.84
N ALA A 580 20.54 -39.50 -8.54
CA ALA A 580 19.60 -40.55 -8.11
C ALA A 580 18.19 -40.32 -8.67
N GLU A 581 17.60 -41.37 -9.27
CA GLU A 581 16.24 -41.32 -9.80
C GLU A 581 15.22 -41.48 -8.66
N ILE A 582 14.52 -40.38 -8.33
CA ILE A 582 13.64 -40.30 -7.16
C ILE A 582 12.54 -41.38 -7.15
N LYS A 583 11.88 -41.64 -8.29
CA LYS A 583 10.80 -42.65 -8.37
C LYS A 583 11.33 -44.07 -8.15
N ALA A 584 12.48 -44.40 -8.74
CA ALA A 584 13.11 -45.69 -8.52
C ALA A 584 13.50 -45.86 -7.04
N LEU A 585 13.96 -44.78 -6.39
CA LEU A 585 14.31 -44.78 -4.99
C LEU A 585 13.09 -44.96 -4.07
N GLN A 586 11.97 -44.32 -4.37
CA GLN A 586 10.70 -44.51 -3.66
C GLN A 586 10.24 -45.97 -3.71
N ASN A 587 10.29 -46.61 -4.89
CA ASN A 587 9.96 -48.03 -5.02
C ASN A 587 10.92 -48.94 -4.20
N LYS A 588 12.20 -48.59 -4.12
CA LYS A 588 13.17 -49.30 -3.26
C LYS A 588 12.85 -49.12 -1.78
N MET A 589 12.51 -47.91 -1.34
CA MET A 589 12.10 -47.64 0.05
C MET A 589 10.85 -48.46 0.42
N ASP A 590 9.86 -48.50 -0.46
CA ASP A 590 8.65 -49.30 -0.25
C ASP A 590 8.99 -50.80 -0.12
N GLY A 591 9.87 -51.32 -0.99
CA GLY A 591 10.34 -52.71 -0.88
C GLY A 591 11.12 -53.02 0.41
N VAL A 592 11.94 -52.08 0.89
CA VAL A 592 12.64 -52.21 2.19
C VAL A 592 11.64 -52.19 3.34
N PHE A 593 10.64 -51.32 3.29
CA PHE A 593 9.59 -51.27 4.30
C PHE A 593 8.78 -52.57 4.33
N GLU A 594 8.35 -53.09 3.18
CA GLU A 594 7.56 -54.32 3.11
C GLU A 594 8.35 -55.54 3.62
N SER A 595 9.65 -55.61 3.33
CA SER A 595 10.51 -56.72 3.78
C SER A 595 10.87 -56.64 5.26
N ASP A 596 11.33 -55.48 5.76
CA ASP A 596 11.78 -55.29 7.15
C ASP A 596 10.60 -55.22 8.13
N ALA A 597 9.50 -54.57 7.75
CA ALA A 597 8.30 -54.49 8.57
C ALA A 597 7.34 -55.68 8.38
N GLY A 598 7.65 -56.65 7.50
CA GLY A 598 6.73 -57.73 7.09
C GLY A 598 6.08 -58.52 8.25
N LYS A 599 6.82 -58.77 9.34
CA LYS A 599 6.27 -59.39 10.57
C LYS A 599 5.26 -58.49 11.26
N ALA A 600 5.61 -57.23 11.51
CA ALA A 600 4.72 -56.24 12.12
C ALA A 600 3.51 -55.93 11.24
N ILE A 601 3.69 -55.89 9.91
CA ILE A 601 2.61 -55.78 8.93
C ILE A 601 1.65 -56.96 9.06
N SER A 602 2.18 -58.19 9.17
CA SER A 602 1.37 -59.41 9.31
C SER A 602 0.62 -59.46 10.65
N GLU A 603 1.27 -59.04 11.73
CA GLU A 603 0.65 -58.90 13.06
C GLU A 603 -0.45 -57.84 13.05
N ILE A 604 -0.23 -56.67 12.44
CA ILE A 604 -1.22 -55.60 12.29
C ILE A 604 -2.39 -56.06 11.41
N LYS A 605 -2.11 -56.74 10.28
CA LYS A 605 -3.14 -57.31 9.39
C LYS A 605 -3.99 -58.34 10.11
N SER A 606 -3.37 -59.23 10.89
CA SER A 606 -4.06 -60.25 11.69
C SER A 606 -4.87 -59.63 12.83
N LYS A 607 -4.24 -58.74 13.61
CA LYS A 607 -4.85 -58.07 14.77
C LYS A 607 -6.02 -57.17 14.38
N TYR A 608 -5.91 -56.44 13.27
CA TYR A 608 -6.93 -55.47 12.86
C TYR A 608 -7.78 -55.92 11.66
N LYS A 609 -7.57 -57.14 11.15
CA LYS A 609 -8.30 -57.74 10.01
C LYS A 609 -8.34 -56.86 8.75
N VAL A 610 -7.26 -56.14 8.46
CA VAL A 610 -7.13 -55.27 7.28
C VAL A 610 -6.41 -55.98 6.14
N LYS A 611 -6.88 -55.78 4.88
CA LYS A 611 -6.30 -56.43 3.68
C LYS A 611 -4.92 -55.87 3.32
N SER A 612 -4.70 -54.58 3.49
CA SER A 612 -3.42 -53.88 3.25
C SER A 612 -3.27 -52.69 4.20
N ILE A 613 -2.03 -52.28 4.46
CA ILE A 613 -1.72 -51.15 5.36
C ILE A 613 -1.54 -49.84 4.57
N GLY A 614 -1.46 -49.90 3.24
CA GLY A 614 -1.51 -48.72 2.36
C GLY A 614 -0.42 -47.68 2.61
N ILE A 615 0.72 -48.05 3.22
CA ILE A 615 1.82 -47.12 3.50
C ILE A 615 2.86 -47.19 2.38
N SER A 616 3.19 -46.03 1.82
CA SER A 616 4.31 -45.82 0.90
C SER A 616 5.14 -44.62 1.35
N TYR A 617 6.43 -44.59 0.99
CA TYR A 617 7.34 -43.51 1.33
C TYR A 617 7.66 -42.64 0.11
N LEU A 618 7.52 -41.34 0.30
CA LEU A 618 7.78 -40.31 -0.68
C LEU A 618 9.02 -39.50 -0.28
N LEU A 619 9.56 -38.76 -1.25
CA LEU A 619 10.73 -37.91 -1.06
C LEU A 619 10.37 -36.50 -1.53
N GLU A 620 10.42 -35.55 -0.61
CA GLU A 620 10.20 -34.13 -0.89
C GLU A 620 11.54 -33.39 -0.79
N PRO A 621 11.98 -32.67 -1.83
CA PRO A 621 13.21 -31.87 -1.77
C PRO A 621 13.11 -30.82 -0.66
N LEU A 622 14.21 -30.55 0.05
CA LEU A 622 14.24 -29.55 1.15
C LEU A 622 13.71 -28.17 0.71
N THR A 623 14.08 -27.70 -0.50
CA THR A 623 13.61 -26.41 -1.04
C THR A 623 12.13 -26.36 -1.38
N ALA A 624 11.45 -27.51 -1.47
CA ALA A 624 10.04 -27.60 -1.80
C ALA A 624 9.15 -27.60 -0.55
N ILE A 625 9.66 -27.91 0.63
CA ILE A 625 8.86 -28.13 1.85
C ILE A 625 8.01 -26.90 2.20
N HIS A 626 8.63 -25.71 2.19
CA HIS A 626 7.98 -24.44 2.56
C HIS A 626 6.74 -24.11 1.72
N LEU A 627 6.82 -24.32 0.40
CA LEU A 627 5.74 -24.02 -0.57
C LEU A 627 5.06 -25.29 -1.11
N GLY A 628 5.37 -26.45 -0.53
CA GLY A 628 5.00 -27.75 -1.04
C GLY A 628 3.56 -28.11 -0.69
N LYS A 629 2.83 -28.69 -1.64
CA LYS A 629 1.47 -29.20 -1.42
C LYS A 629 1.43 -30.67 -1.03
N LEU A 630 2.59 -31.34 -0.98
CA LEU A 630 2.64 -32.78 -0.79
C LEU A 630 2.10 -33.17 0.58
N VAL A 631 2.60 -32.52 1.63
CA VAL A 631 2.16 -32.69 3.01
C VAL A 631 1.20 -31.54 3.39
N PRO A 632 -0.05 -31.82 3.81
CA PRO A 632 -0.97 -30.81 4.32
C PRO A 632 -0.44 -30.12 5.60
N ASP A 633 -0.84 -28.87 5.87
CA ASP A 633 -0.35 -28.08 7.00
C ASP A 633 -0.57 -28.75 8.37
N GLY A 634 -1.73 -29.39 8.58
CA GLY A 634 -2.00 -30.16 9.80
C GLY A 634 -1.13 -31.41 9.97
N ASN A 635 -0.42 -31.83 8.91
CA ASN A 635 0.46 -32.99 8.90
C ASN A 635 1.96 -32.62 8.77
N GLU A 636 2.29 -31.35 9.02
CA GLU A 636 3.65 -30.79 8.93
C GLU A 636 4.29 -30.64 10.32
N ILE A 637 5.48 -31.22 10.51
CA ILE A 637 6.27 -31.09 11.75
C ILE A 637 7.04 -29.76 11.78
N LEU A 638 7.51 -29.32 10.60
CA LEU A 638 8.36 -28.15 10.49
C LEU A 638 7.54 -26.86 10.66
N SER A 639 8.24 -25.81 11.05
CA SER A 639 7.61 -24.51 11.31
C SER A 639 7.49 -23.69 10.02
N ASP A 640 6.56 -22.73 10.02
CA ASP A 640 6.45 -21.66 9.02
C ASP A 640 6.09 -22.08 7.59
N LYS A 641 5.51 -23.26 7.38
CA LYS A 641 4.96 -23.65 6.07
C LYS A 641 3.98 -22.59 5.54
N SER A 642 4.08 -22.30 4.25
CA SER A 642 3.31 -21.27 3.57
C SER A 642 2.54 -21.85 2.39
N ASN A 643 1.28 -21.43 2.23
CA ASN A 643 0.50 -21.85 1.07
C ASN A 643 0.99 -21.09 -0.19
N PRO A 644 1.49 -21.75 -1.24
CA PRO A 644 1.98 -21.07 -2.45
C PRO A 644 0.94 -20.22 -3.16
N GLU A 645 -0.35 -20.51 -2.98
CA GLU A 645 -1.46 -19.69 -3.51
C GLU A 645 -1.38 -18.25 -3.03
N PHE A 646 -0.82 -18.05 -1.83
CA PHE A 646 -0.63 -16.75 -1.22
C PHE A 646 0.34 -15.89 -2.02
N SER A 647 1.51 -16.43 -2.33
CA SER A 647 2.51 -15.76 -3.16
C SER A 647 1.99 -15.49 -4.58
N TYR A 648 1.17 -16.39 -5.15
CA TYR A 648 0.59 -16.19 -6.48
C TYR A 648 -0.48 -15.09 -6.52
N ILE A 649 -1.40 -15.05 -5.55
CA ILE A 649 -2.43 -14.01 -5.50
C ILE A 649 -1.78 -12.65 -5.27
N LEU A 650 -0.82 -12.56 -4.36
CA LEU A 650 -0.11 -11.30 -4.09
C LEU A 650 0.66 -10.81 -5.32
N SER A 651 1.34 -11.71 -6.03
CA SER A 651 1.99 -11.41 -7.30
C SER A 651 1.00 -10.93 -8.37
N ALA A 652 -0.18 -11.54 -8.47
CA ALA A 652 -1.21 -11.12 -9.41
C ALA A 652 -1.73 -9.70 -9.09
N ILE A 653 -1.93 -9.39 -7.80
CA ILE A 653 -2.31 -8.06 -7.34
C ILE A 653 -1.23 -7.03 -7.70
N ALA A 654 0.05 -7.33 -7.44
CA ALA A 654 1.18 -6.47 -7.81
C ALA A 654 1.14 -6.10 -9.30
N VAL A 655 0.93 -7.11 -10.15
CA VAL A 655 0.84 -6.95 -11.60
C VAL A 655 -0.38 -6.09 -11.96
N PHE A 656 -1.55 -6.32 -11.36
CA PHE A 656 -2.75 -5.50 -11.62
C PHE A 656 -2.55 -4.04 -11.24
N VAL A 657 -2.03 -3.76 -10.04
CA VAL A 657 -1.74 -2.40 -9.57
C VAL A 657 -0.75 -1.71 -10.51
N LEU A 658 0.32 -2.40 -10.91
CA LEU A 658 1.33 -1.86 -11.81
C LEU A 658 0.77 -1.63 -13.22
N LEU A 659 -0.04 -2.56 -13.75
CA LEU A 659 -0.71 -2.40 -15.04
C LEU A 659 -1.62 -1.17 -15.01
N ILE A 660 -2.39 -0.97 -13.95
CA ILE A 660 -3.25 0.21 -13.78
C ILE A 660 -2.42 1.51 -13.78
N ALA A 661 -1.28 1.52 -13.10
CA ALA A 661 -0.36 2.66 -13.12
C ALA A 661 0.21 2.95 -14.52
N CYS A 662 0.65 1.91 -15.24
CA CYS A 662 1.14 2.02 -16.61
C CYS A 662 0.05 2.48 -17.58
N ILE A 663 -1.16 1.92 -17.50
CA ILE A 663 -2.31 2.30 -18.32
C ILE A 663 -2.67 3.76 -18.09
N ASN A 664 -2.68 4.19 -16.83
CA ASN A 664 -2.92 5.58 -16.48
C ASN A 664 -1.87 6.50 -17.13
N PHE A 665 -0.58 6.16 -16.99
CA PHE A 665 0.51 6.91 -17.63
C PHE A 665 0.31 7.02 -19.14
N VAL A 666 0.02 5.90 -19.81
CA VAL A 666 -0.19 5.84 -21.27
C VAL A 666 -1.37 6.72 -21.66
N ASN A 667 -2.50 6.58 -20.97
CA ASN A 667 -3.73 7.34 -21.22
C ASN A 667 -3.51 8.85 -21.09
N LEU A 668 -2.80 9.32 -20.06
CA LEU A 668 -2.48 10.74 -19.87
C LEU A 668 -1.49 11.25 -20.91
N THR A 669 -0.49 10.44 -21.28
CA THR A 669 0.51 10.79 -22.30
C THR A 669 -0.14 10.98 -23.66
N ILE A 670 -1.05 10.07 -24.06
CA ILE A 670 -1.83 10.18 -25.31
C ILE A 670 -2.77 11.38 -25.27
N ALA A 671 -3.51 11.57 -24.17
CA ALA A 671 -4.47 12.67 -24.09
C ALA A 671 -3.78 14.04 -24.27
N ARG A 672 -2.50 14.11 -23.88
CA ARG A 672 -1.63 15.28 -23.96
C ARG A 672 -0.91 15.47 -25.30
N SER A 673 -0.65 14.39 -26.05
CA SER A 673 0.04 14.42 -27.35
C SER A 673 -0.56 15.44 -28.31
N VAL A 674 -1.87 15.64 -28.23
CA VAL A 674 -2.66 16.58 -29.04
C VAL A 674 -2.15 18.01 -28.94
N LYS A 675 -1.72 18.48 -27.75
CA LYS A 675 -1.16 19.84 -27.60
C LYS A 675 0.19 20.00 -28.28
N ARG A 676 0.91 18.89 -28.46
CA ARG A 676 2.24 18.86 -29.11
C ARG A 676 2.17 18.50 -30.58
N ALA A 677 0.97 18.22 -31.12
CA ALA A 677 0.78 17.86 -32.52
C ALA A 677 1.32 18.94 -33.47
N LYS A 678 1.17 20.24 -33.14
CA LYS A 678 1.71 21.35 -33.93
C LYS A 678 3.24 21.42 -33.90
N GLU A 679 3.86 21.21 -32.73
CA GLU A 679 5.33 21.12 -32.58
C GLU A 679 5.89 19.97 -33.43
N ILE A 680 5.26 18.80 -33.37
CA ILE A 680 5.67 17.59 -34.09
C ILE A 680 5.47 17.75 -35.59
N GLY A 681 4.35 18.36 -36.01
CA GLY A 681 4.06 18.69 -37.41
C GLY A 681 5.13 19.60 -37.99
N ILE A 682 5.48 20.68 -37.29
CA ILE A 682 6.54 21.61 -37.70
C ILE A 682 7.90 20.89 -37.77
N ARG A 683 8.25 20.06 -36.79
CA ARG A 683 9.52 19.30 -36.81
C ARG A 683 9.61 18.32 -37.97
N LYS A 684 8.52 17.62 -38.33
CA LYS A 684 8.50 16.73 -39.50
C LYS A 684 8.64 17.51 -40.82
N VAL A 685 8.05 18.69 -40.92
CA VAL A 685 8.17 19.57 -42.09
C VAL A 685 9.60 20.10 -42.24
N ILE A 686 10.31 20.37 -41.14
CA ILE A 686 11.72 20.81 -41.12
C ILE A 686 12.71 19.63 -41.37
N GLY A 687 12.22 18.41 -41.60
CA GLY A 687 13.06 17.23 -41.92
C GLY A 687 13.34 16.28 -40.75
N GLY A 688 12.66 16.42 -39.61
CA GLY A 688 12.77 15.51 -38.48
C GLY A 688 12.27 14.09 -38.81
N THR A 689 13.12 13.09 -38.65
CA THR A 689 12.76 11.69 -38.94
C THR A 689 11.81 11.11 -37.88
N THR A 690 10.95 10.16 -38.27
CA THR A 690 10.06 9.44 -37.34
C THR A 690 10.83 8.66 -36.27
N ARG A 691 12.06 8.21 -36.57
CA ARG A 691 12.96 7.55 -35.62
C ARG A 691 13.47 8.51 -34.55
N GLN A 692 13.86 9.73 -34.90
CA GLN A 692 14.26 10.76 -33.93
C GLN A 692 13.12 11.12 -32.98
N LEU A 693 11.90 11.27 -33.50
CA LEU A 693 10.71 11.54 -32.68
C LEU A 693 10.40 10.38 -31.72
N ARG A 694 10.47 9.12 -32.19
CA ARG A 694 10.29 7.93 -31.34
C ARG A 694 11.31 7.89 -30.19
N ILE A 695 12.59 8.08 -30.48
CA ILE A 695 13.66 8.09 -29.47
C ILE A 695 13.46 9.23 -28.47
N GLN A 696 13.06 10.42 -28.93
CA GLN A 696 12.77 11.55 -28.06
C GLN A 696 11.63 11.24 -27.06
N PHE A 697 10.48 10.74 -27.54
CA PHE A 697 9.35 10.41 -26.65
C PHE A 697 9.66 9.23 -25.72
N LEU A 698 10.43 8.26 -26.19
CA LEU A 698 10.88 7.15 -25.35
C LEU A 698 11.82 7.65 -24.25
N SER A 699 12.74 8.57 -24.57
CA SER A 699 13.63 9.18 -23.57
C SER A 699 12.88 10.04 -22.54
N GLU A 700 11.81 10.72 -22.95
CA GLU A 700 10.94 11.49 -22.03
C GLU A 700 10.19 10.57 -21.07
N SER A 701 9.64 9.47 -21.58
CA SER A 701 8.96 8.46 -20.76
C SER A 701 9.93 7.75 -19.82
N PHE A 702 11.12 7.41 -20.31
CA PHE A 702 12.18 6.80 -19.51
C PHE A 702 12.62 7.70 -18.34
N MET A 703 12.78 9.01 -18.56
CA MET A 703 13.10 9.96 -17.49
C MET A 703 12.00 10.06 -16.44
N LEU A 704 10.73 10.07 -16.85
CA LEU A 704 9.59 10.06 -15.93
C LEU A 704 9.58 8.78 -15.08
N CYS A 705 9.77 7.62 -15.73
CA CYS A 705 9.86 6.35 -15.03
C CYS A 705 11.07 6.29 -14.09
N LEU A 706 12.21 6.90 -14.44
CA LEU A 706 13.40 6.93 -13.60
C LEU A 706 13.16 7.74 -12.32
N ILE A 707 12.50 8.90 -12.44
CA ILE A 707 12.09 9.70 -11.28
C ILE A 707 11.07 8.94 -10.43
N ALA A 708 10.09 8.27 -11.06
CA ALA A 708 9.12 7.47 -10.34
C ALA A 708 9.77 6.27 -9.64
N PHE A 709 10.74 5.61 -10.25
CA PHE A 709 11.49 4.47 -9.71
C PHE A 709 12.36 4.87 -8.52
N THR A 710 13.07 5.99 -8.61
CA THR A 710 13.86 6.52 -7.48
C THR A 710 12.98 6.90 -6.30
N LEU A 711 11.81 7.51 -6.55
CA LEU A 711 10.81 7.75 -5.51
C LEU A 711 10.21 6.46 -4.96
N ALA A 712 9.96 5.45 -5.80
CA ALA A 712 9.46 4.15 -5.39
C ALA A 712 10.44 3.47 -4.41
N LEU A 713 11.75 3.51 -4.67
CA LEU A 713 12.76 3.00 -3.74
C LEU A 713 12.70 3.72 -2.38
N GLY A 714 12.55 5.05 -2.38
CA GLY A 714 12.36 5.82 -1.14
C GLY A 714 11.09 5.41 -0.39
N ILE A 715 9.99 5.20 -1.10
CA ILE A 715 8.72 4.72 -0.53
C ILE A 715 8.90 3.31 0.06
N VAL A 716 9.56 2.39 -0.64
CA VAL A 716 9.84 1.03 -0.17
C VAL A 716 10.61 1.07 1.15
N VAL A 717 11.68 1.87 1.25
CA VAL A 717 12.47 1.97 2.48
C VAL A 717 11.64 2.46 3.67
N VAL A 718 10.73 3.42 3.45
CA VAL A 718 9.86 3.96 4.51
C VAL A 718 8.74 2.99 4.91
N ILE A 719 8.16 2.27 3.94
CA ILE A 719 7.01 1.39 4.17
C ILE A 719 7.44 -0.03 4.59
N LEU A 720 8.69 -0.45 4.31
CA LEU A 720 9.17 -1.80 4.60
C LEU A 720 8.92 -2.24 6.06
N PRO A 721 9.14 -1.42 7.11
CA PRO A 721 8.86 -1.81 8.50
C PRO A 721 7.37 -2.03 8.79
N VAL A 722 6.50 -1.27 8.13
CA VAL A 722 5.04 -1.45 8.24
C VAL A 722 4.63 -2.73 7.51
N PHE A 723 5.21 -2.96 6.34
CA PHE A 723 4.96 -4.16 5.54
C PHE A 723 5.52 -5.44 6.19
N SER A 724 6.65 -5.37 6.91
CA SER A 724 7.19 -6.49 7.70
C SER A 724 6.24 -6.89 8.83
N GLY A 725 5.65 -5.90 9.52
CA GLY A 725 4.61 -6.14 10.53
C GLY A 725 3.35 -6.77 9.93
N LEU A 726 2.88 -6.26 8.79
CA LEU A 726 1.70 -6.78 8.07
C LEU A 726 1.90 -8.21 7.56
N SER A 727 3.09 -8.54 7.04
CA SER A 727 3.41 -9.87 6.53
C SER A 727 3.83 -10.86 7.62
N ASN A 728 4.04 -10.38 8.86
CA ASN A 728 4.64 -11.13 9.96
C ASN A 728 5.97 -11.80 9.56
N LYS A 729 6.79 -11.04 8.81
CA LYS A 729 8.09 -11.46 8.28
C LYS A 729 9.13 -10.41 8.65
N VAL A 730 10.31 -10.85 9.08
CA VAL A 730 11.42 -9.93 9.39
C VAL A 730 12.14 -9.57 8.08
N LEU A 731 11.53 -8.68 7.30
CA LEU A 731 12.13 -8.19 6.05
C LEU A 731 13.17 -7.12 6.38
N SER A 732 14.44 -7.53 6.41
CA SER A 732 15.56 -6.62 6.66
C SER A 732 15.88 -5.73 5.45
N LEU A 733 16.36 -4.52 5.70
CA LEU A 733 16.80 -3.59 4.64
C LEU A 733 17.95 -4.18 3.79
N SER A 734 18.71 -5.14 4.32
CA SER A 734 19.75 -5.87 3.58
C SER A 734 19.23 -6.63 2.37
N TYR A 735 17.96 -7.05 2.34
CA TYR A 735 17.38 -7.69 1.15
C TYR A 735 17.37 -6.74 -0.06
N LEU A 736 17.18 -5.44 0.16
CA LEU A 736 17.19 -4.45 -0.93
C LEU A 736 18.55 -4.35 -1.63
N LEU A 737 19.63 -4.76 -0.96
CA LEU A 737 21.00 -4.76 -1.49
C LEU A 737 21.41 -6.08 -2.13
N ASN A 738 20.52 -7.09 -2.15
CA ASN A 738 20.82 -8.37 -2.77
C ASN A 738 20.92 -8.21 -4.30
N VAL A 739 22.04 -8.67 -4.88
CA VAL A 739 22.33 -8.56 -6.32
C VAL A 739 21.21 -9.13 -7.19
N LYS A 740 20.57 -10.24 -6.79
CA LYS A 740 19.45 -10.83 -7.53
C LYS A 740 18.22 -9.91 -7.54
N LEU A 741 17.87 -9.32 -6.39
CA LEU A 741 16.75 -8.38 -6.30
C LEU A 741 17.02 -7.09 -7.07
N ILE A 742 18.26 -6.60 -7.06
CA ILE A 742 18.66 -5.45 -7.88
C ILE A 742 18.44 -5.74 -9.37
N ILE A 743 18.82 -6.93 -9.86
CA ILE A 743 18.54 -7.36 -11.24
C ILE A 743 17.04 -7.36 -11.51
N TYR A 744 16.21 -7.91 -10.60
CA TYR A 744 14.76 -7.88 -10.76
C TYR A 744 14.17 -6.47 -10.75
N TYR A 745 14.67 -5.55 -9.93
CA TYR A 745 14.23 -4.16 -9.94
C TYR A 745 14.64 -3.42 -11.21
N ILE A 746 15.84 -3.65 -11.72
CA ILE A 746 16.28 -3.10 -13.01
C ILE A 746 15.41 -3.66 -14.15
N ALA A 747 15.12 -4.96 -14.14
CA ALA A 747 14.22 -5.58 -15.12
C ALA A 747 12.80 -4.99 -15.04
N LEU A 748 12.26 -4.83 -13.82
CA LEU A 748 10.96 -4.20 -13.58
C LEU A 748 10.93 -2.75 -14.11
N PHE A 749 11.99 -1.98 -13.86
CA PHE A 749 12.14 -0.61 -14.38
C PHE A 749 12.17 -0.59 -15.91
N LEU A 750 12.93 -1.47 -16.55
CA LEU A 750 13.03 -1.55 -18.00
C LEU A 750 11.69 -1.94 -18.63
N ILE A 751 11.02 -2.97 -18.09
CA ILE A 751 9.71 -3.41 -18.56
C ILE A 751 8.69 -2.28 -18.44
N THR A 752 8.61 -1.63 -17.27
CA THR A 752 7.65 -0.54 -17.03
C THR A 752 7.92 0.67 -17.91
N SER A 753 9.19 1.09 -18.06
CA SER A 753 9.56 2.18 -18.98
C SER A 753 9.22 1.85 -20.43
N LEU A 754 9.41 0.60 -20.85
CA LEU A 754 9.14 0.16 -22.21
C LEU A 754 7.64 0.13 -22.48
N SER A 755 6.85 -0.51 -21.60
CA SER A 755 5.39 -0.60 -21.70
C SER A 755 4.74 0.78 -21.66
N ALA A 756 5.21 1.67 -20.79
CA ALA A 756 4.70 3.03 -20.65
C ALA A 756 5.05 3.93 -21.85
N GLY A 757 6.23 3.73 -22.48
CA GLY A 757 6.77 4.62 -23.50
C GLY A 757 6.56 4.19 -24.95
N ILE A 758 6.54 2.88 -25.26
CA ILE A 758 6.41 2.38 -26.64
C ILE A 758 5.11 2.87 -27.27
N TYR A 759 3.99 2.73 -26.56
CA TYR A 759 2.69 3.00 -27.14
C TYR A 759 2.51 4.49 -27.50
N PRO A 760 2.74 5.46 -26.57
CA PRO A 760 2.72 6.86 -26.94
C PRO A 760 3.69 7.19 -28.08
N ALA A 761 4.91 6.64 -28.05
CA ALA A 761 5.90 6.91 -29.09
C ALA A 761 5.43 6.45 -30.49
N MET A 762 4.77 5.29 -30.59
CA MET A 762 4.22 4.78 -31.85
C MET A 762 3.05 5.65 -32.37
N VAL A 763 2.09 5.96 -31.50
CA VAL A 763 0.93 6.81 -31.85
C VAL A 763 1.38 8.21 -32.28
N LEU A 764 2.30 8.82 -31.53
CA LEU A 764 2.85 10.14 -31.82
C LEU A 764 3.71 10.18 -33.08
N SER A 765 4.45 9.11 -33.37
CA SER A 765 5.32 9.07 -34.54
C SER A 765 4.56 8.95 -35.86
N ASN A 766 3.31 8.50 -35.85
CA ASN A 766 2.51 8.26 -37.05
C ASN A 766 1.64 9.46 -37.48
N TYR A 767 1.71 10.62 -36.81
CA TYR A 767 0.90 11.79 -37.21
C TYR A 767 1.33 12.39 -38.56
N HIS A 768 0.37 12.64 -39.45
CA HIS A 768 0.60 13.29 -40.75
C HIS A 768 0.64 14.83 -40.61
N PRO A 769 1.72 15.51 -41.08
CA PRO A 769 1.89 16.97 -40.91
C PRO A 769 0.75 17.81 -41.51
N VAL A 770 0.21 17.39 -42.66
CA VAL A 770 -0.83 18.12 -43.40
C VAL A 770 -2.12 18.27 -42.58
N GLN A 771 -2.51 17.24 -41.82
CA GLN A 771 -3.70 17.28 -40.96
C GLN A 771 -3.47 18.10 -39.67
N THR A 772 -2.23 18.20 -39.19
CA THR A 772 -1.87 18.95 -37.96
C THR A 772 -1.82 20.47 -38.14
N LEU A 773 -1.59 20.96 -39.36
CA LEU A 773 -1.38 22.39 -39.66
C LEU A 773 -2.64 23.12 -40.17
N TYR A 774 -3.60 22.42 -40.78
CA TYR A 774 -4.79 23.01 -41.42
C TYR A 774 -6.05 23.11 -40.52
N SER A 775 -5.90 23.09 -39.20
CA SER A 775 -6.97 23.36 -38.20
C SER A 775 -8.18 22.40 -38.15
N ARG A 776 -8.32 21.40 -39.04
CA ARG A 776 -9.39 20.37 -38.93
C ARG A 776 -8.95 19.17 -38.09
N PHE A 777 -8.38 19.44 -36.91
CA PHE A 777 -7.95 18.38 -36.00
C PHE A 777 -9.15 17.76 -35.25
N ASN A 778 -10.01 17.05 -35.97
CA ASN A 778 -10.96 16.16 -35.34
C ASN A 778 -10.20 14.90 -34.90
N LEU A 779 -10.13 14.66 -33.58
CA LEU A 779 -9.84 13.35 -32.98
C LEU A 779 -10.92 12.29 -33.32
N ALA A 780 -11.52 12.36 -34.51
CA ALA A 780 -12.54 11.44 -34.98
C ALA A 780 -11.96 10.09 -35.45
N GLY A 781 -10.63 9.94 -35.46
CA GLY A 781 -9.96 8.65 -35.54
C GLY A 781 -10.00 7.91 -34.21
N LYS A 782 -11.13 7.23 -33.93
CA LYS A 782 -11.26 6.08 -33.01
C LYS A 782 -10.46 6.16 -31.68
N ASN A 783 -10.95 6.95 -30.71
CA ASN A 783 -10.56 6.88 -29.28
C ASN A 783 -10.90 5.51 -28.60
N TYR A 784 -11.13 4.44 -29.37
CA TYR A 784 -11.53 3.12 -28.86
C TYR A 784 -10.48 2.53 -27.95
N LEU A 785 -9.17 2.71 -28.23
CA LEU A 785 -8.15 2.16 -27.34
C LEU A 785 -8.13 2.88 -25.99
N GLN A 786 -8.16 4.21 -25.95
CA GLN A 786 -8.21 4.95 -24.69
C GLN A 786 -9.45 4.55 -23.88
N ARG A 787 -10.60 4.39 -24.54
CA ARG A 787 -11.83 3.90 -23.91
C ARG A 787 -11.66 2.46 -23.40
N ALA A 788 -11.08 1.56 -24.19
CA ALA A 788 -10.82 0.17 -23.82
C ALA A 788 -9.84 0.06 -22.63
N LEU A 789 -8.79 0.87 -22.62
CA LEU A 789 -7.82 0.94 -21.52
C LEU A 789 -8.46 1.44 -20.23
N VAL A 790 -9.33 2.46 -20.31
CA VAL A 790 -10.12 2.93 -19.15
C VAL A 790 -11.07 1.83 -18.67
N VAL A 791 -11.78 1.15 -19.59
CA VAL A 791 -12.67 0.03 -19.25
C VAL A 791 -11.89 -1.08 -18.55
N PHE A 792 -10.73 -1.48 -19.08
CA PHE A 792 -9.89 -2.53 -18.50
C PHE A 792 -9.36 -2.15 -17.12
N GLN A 793 -8.90 -0.90 -16.95
CA GLN A 793 -8.43 -0.37 -15.67
C GLN A 793 -9.52 -0.42 -14.59
N PHE A 794 -10.72 0.06 -14.91
CA PHE A 794 -11.86 0.03 -13.97
C PHE A 794 -12.40 -1.39 -13.76
N ALA A 795 -12.26 -2.30 -14.73
CA ALA A 795 -12.65 -3.70 -14.57
C ALA A 795 -11.75 -4.41 -13.56
N LEU A 796 -10.43 -4.18 -13.64
CA LEU A 796 -9.46 -4.67 -12.65
C LEU A 796 -9.69 -4.06 -11.27
N ALA A 797 -9.95 -2.75 -11.19
CA ALA A 797 -10.24 -2.08 -9.92
C ALA A 797 -11.50 -2.64 -9.26
N SER A 798 -12.58 -2.80 -10.03
CA SER A 798 -13.84 -3.36 -9.54
C SER A 798 -13.69 -4.81 -9.10
N PHE A 799 -12.88 -5.59 -9.82
CA PHE A 799 -12.59 -6.98 -9.49
C PHE A 799 -11.90 -7.09 -8.11
N LEU A 800 -10.88 -6.27 -7.88
CA LEU A 800 -10.16 -6.26 -6.60
C LEU A 800 -11.03 -5.76 -5.44
N ILE A 801 -11.91 -4.80 -5.67
CA ILE A 801 -12.84 -4.30 -4.64
C ILE A 801 -13.84 -5.37 -4.22
N VAL A 802 -14.45 -6.05 -5.20
CA VAL A 802 -15.39 -7.15 -4.92
C VAL A 802 -14.69 -8.28 -4.16
N GLY A 803 -13.45 -8.62 -4.56
CA GLY A 803 -12.62 -9.58 -3.84
C GLY A 803 -12.33 -9.14 -2.39
N ALA A 804 -11.96 -7.87 -2.19
CA ALA A 804 -11.69 -7.32 -0.87
C ALA A 804 -12.91 -7.36 0.05
N ILE A 805 -14.09 -6.96 -0.45
CA ILE A 805 -15.35 -7.02 0.29
C ILE A 805 -15.67 -8.46 0.67
N THR A 806 -15.52 -9.41 -0.26
CA THR A 806 -15.81 -10.82 0.01
C THR A 806 -14.90 -11.37 1.11
N ILE A 807 -13.59 -11.12 1.02
CA ILE A 807 -12.62 -11.64 1.99
C ILE A 807 -12.85 -11.02 3.36
N TYR A 808 -13.17 -9.72 3.40
CA TYR A 808 -13.58 -9.05 4.63
C TYR A 808 -14.81 -9.72 5.27
N LEU A 809 -15.86 -9.99 4.48
CA LEU A 809 -17.08 -10.63 4.97
C LEU A 809 -16.83 -12.08 5.41
N GLN A 810 -16.03 -12.84 4.68
CA GLN A 810 -15.64 -14.20 5.06
C GLN A 810 -14.82 -14.20 6.34
N PHE A 811 -13.85 -13.29 6.50
CA PHE A 811 -13.08 -13.16 7.75
C PHE A 811 -13.97 -12.77 8.94
N ASN A 812 -14.88 -11.82 8.75
CA ASN A 812 -15.83 -11.42 9.78
C ASN A 812 -16.74 -12.60 10.16
N PHE A 813 -17.18 -13.40 9.18
CA PHE A 813 -17.92 -14.63 9.44
C PHE A 813 -17.10 -15.62 10.27
N LEU A 814 -15.85 -15.90 9.92
CA LEU A 814 -14.99 -16.83 10.66
C LEU A 814 -14.71 -16.40 12.11
N THR A 815 -14.74 -15.10 12.41
CA THR A 815 -14.40 -14.56 13.75
C THR A 815 -15.61 -14.28 14.63
N THR A 816 -16.80 -14.09 14.05
CA THR A 816 -18.03 -13.74 14.80
C THR A 816 -19.06 -14.86 14.86
N GLN A 817 -18.88 -15.91 14.05
CA GLN A 817 -19.79 -17.05 14.03
C GLN A 817 -19.81 -17.75 15.39
N ASN A 818 -21.01 -18.14 15.82
CA ASN A 818 -21.17 -18.90 17.05
C ASN A 818 -20.46 -20.26 16.94
N LEU A 819 -19.44 -20.46 17.78
CA LEU A 819 -18.62 -21.67 17.81
C LEU A 819 -19.35 -22.87 18.41
N GLY A 820 -20.54 -22.69 18.98
CA GLY A 820 -21.29 -23.72 19.69
C GLY A 820 -20.81 -23.95 21.13
N TYR A 821 -19.92 -23.09 21.64
CA TYR A 821 -19.44 -23.08 23.03
C TYR A 821 -19.05 -21.66 23.47
N ASP A 822 -18.93 -21.45 24.79
CA ASP A 822 -18.59 -20.16 25.41
C ASP A 822 -17.08 -20.07 25.73
N ASP A 823 -16.34 -19.35 24.88
CA ASP A 823 -14.89 -19.15 24.96
C ASP A 823 -14.45 -17.89 25.74
N HIS A 824 -15.39 -17.06 26.21
CA HIS A 824 -15.08 -15.80 26.88
C HIS A 824 -14.60 -16.03 28.32
N ASN A 825 -13.67 -15.22 28.84
CA ASN A 825 -13.17 -15.34 30.23
C ASN A 825 -12.70 -16.76 30.60
N LEU A 826 -12.15 -17.48 29.62
CA LEU A 826 -11.72 -18.86 29.75
C LEU A 826 -10.20 -18.93 29.59
N ILE A 827 -9.52 -19.31 30.65
CA ILE A 827 -8.06 -19.46 30.69
C ILE A 827 -7.72 -20.93 30.52
N VAL A 828 -6.79 -21.23 29.61
CA VAL A 828 -6.23 -22.56 29.42
C VAL A 828 -4.83 -22.59 30.01
N VAL A 829 -4.59 -23.48 30.97
CA VAL A 829 -3.27 -23.72 31.57
C VAL A 829 -2.79 -25.11 31.17
N ASN A 830 -1.57 -25.20 30.65
CA ASN A 830 -0.99 -26.47 30.21
C ASN A 830 -0.09 -27.07 31.30
N LYS A 831 -0.29 -28.36 31.60
CA LYS A 831 0.63 -29.17 32.41
C LYS A 831 0.73 -30.56 31.79
N SER A 832 1.90 -30.89 31.26
CA SER A 832 2.17 -32.23 30.72
C SER A 832 1.94 -33.29 31.80
N GLN A 833 1.28 -34.39 31.43
CA GLN A 833 0.99 -35.55 32.31
C GLN A 833 0.36 -35.14 33.65
N LEU A 834 -0.69 -34.31 33.61
CA LEU A 834 -1.48 -33.98 34.79
C LEU A 834 -2.30 -35.21 35.21
N THR A 835 -2.03 -35.73 36.40
CA THR A 835 -2.82 -36.83 36.97
C THR A 835 -4.18 -36.32 37.45
N ARG A 836 -5.15 -37.24 37.59
CA ARG A 836 -6.51 -36.89 38.07
C ARG A 836 -6.48 -36.31 39.49
N ASN A 837 -5.66 -36.87 40.37
CA ASN A 837 -5.53 -36.42 41.74
C ASN A 837 -4.95 -35.00 41.81
N GLU A 838 -3.88 -34.74 41.05
CA GLU A 838 -3.32 -33.37 40.96
C GLU A 838 -4.34 -32.38 40.40
N ALA A 839 -5.11 -32.78 39.38
CA ALA A 839 -6.15 -31.92 38.81
C ALA A 839 -7.26 -31.61 39.82
N ALA A 840 -7.67 -32.59 40.62
CA ALA A 840 -8.68 -32.44 41.66
C ALA A 840 -8.20 -31.50 42.78
N VAL A 841 -6.96 -31.68 43.27
CA VAL A 841 -6.35 -30.79 44.27
C VAL A 841 -6.24 -29.36 43.73
N PHE A 842 -5.78 -29.20 42.49
CA PHE A 842 -5.67 -27.90 41.86
C PHE A 842 -7.04 -27.22 41.70
N LYS A 843 -8.07 -27.95 41.27
CA LYS A 843 -9.45 -27.46 41.22
C LYS A 843 -9.92 -27.01 42.60
N GLN A 844 -9.73 -27.82 43.64
CA GLN A 844 -10.17 -27.49 45.00
C GLN A 844 -9.51 -26.21 45.53
N GLU A 845 -8.21 -26.02 45.31
CA GLU A 845 -7.49 -24.81 45.73
C GLU A 845 -7.91 -23.56 44.92
N LEU A 846 -8.20 -23.72 43.63
CA LEU A 846 -8.70 -22.62 42.80
C LEU A 846 -10.10 -22.17 43.21
N MET A 847 -10.99 -23.12 43.51
CA MET A 847 -12.38 -22.84 43.89
C MET A 847 -12.52 -22.11 45.24
N LYS A 848 -11.45 -21.99 46.04
CA LYS A 848 -11.44 -21.13 47.25
C LYS A 848 -11.54 -19.64 46.92
N ASN A 849 -11.15 -19.23 45.72
CA ASN A 849 -11.24 -17.84 45.29
C ASN A 849 -12.61 -17.57 44.66
N PRO A 850 -13.39 -16.59 45.16
CA PRO A 850 -14.72 -16.28 44.64
C PRO A 850 -14.72 -15.76 43.18
N ASN A 851 -13.56 -15.42 42.61
CA ASN A 851 -13.44 -15.00 41.22
C ASN A 851 -13.40 -16.17 40.21
N MET A 852 -13.21 -17.41 40.70
CA MET A 852 -13.25 -18.62 39.89
C MET A 852 -14.69 -19.14 39.79
N ILE A 853 -15.15 -19.45 38.58
CA ILE A 853 -16.49 -20.00 38.34
C ILE A 853 -16.43 -21.53 38.38
N ASP A 854 -15.55 -22.13 37.59
CA ASP A 854 -15.32 -23.58 37.56
C ASP A 854 -13.98 -23.91 36.87
N VAL A 855 -13.50 -25.13 37.07
CA VAL A 855 -12.29 -25.68 36.47
C VAL A 855 -12.59 -27.05 35.89
N ALA A 856 -12.26 -27.27 34.62
CA ALA A 856 -12.41 -28.55 33.95
C ALA A 856 -11.08 -29.01 33.33
N PRO A 857 -10.48 -30.10 33.83
CA PRO A 857 -9.34 -30.71 33.16
C PRO A 857 -9.76 -31.46 31.89
N LYS A 858 -8.83 -31.52 30.94
CA LYS A 858 -8.92 -32.24 29.68
C LYS A 858 -7.53 -32.72 29.27
N ASN A 859 -7.41 -33.76 28.45
CA ASN A 859 -6.14 -34.10 27.79
C ASN A 859 -5.72 -33.03 26.75
N GLY A 860 -4.54 -33.21 26.16
CA GLY A 860 -3.94 -32.28 25.19
C GLY A 860 -4.70 -32.06 23.87
N GLY A 861 -5.75 -32.84 23.59
CA GLY A 861 -6.52 -32.76 22.34
C GLY A 861 -6.02 -33.67 21.22
N ASP A 862 -6.96 -34.07 20.35
CA ASP A 862 -6.80 -34.71 19.03
C ASP A 862 -5.87 -35.94 18.94
N ASN A 863 -6.11 -36.97 19.77
CA ASN A 863 -5.62 -38.30 19.44
C ASN A 863 -6.54 -38.91 18.37
N ASN A 864 -6.13 -38.84 17.11
CA ASN A 864 -6.84 -39.48 16.02
C ASN A 864 -6.72 -40.99 16.17
N ASN A 865 -7.85 -41.65 16.35
CA ASN A 865 -7.94 -43.10 16.39
C ASN A 865 -9.02 -43.56 15.42
N THR A 866 -9.05 -44.85 15.14
CA THR A 866 -10.15 -45.47 14.43
C THR A 866 -10.86 -46.37 15.42
N VAL A 867 -12.19 -46.44 15.37
CA VAL A 867 -12.98 -47.38 16.17
C VAL A 867 -13.88 -48.20 15.28
N LYS A 868 -14.23 -49.39 15.78
CA LYS A 868 -15.23 -50.25 15.15
C LYS A 868 -16.59 -49.99 15.76
N VAL A 869 -17.56 -49.78 14.89
CA VAL A 869 -18.98 -49.69 15.18
C VAL A 869 -19.72 -50.84 14.48
N SER A 870 -20.98 -51.06 14.86
CA SER A 870 -21.82 -52.20 14.47
C SER A 870 -21.64 -52.63 13.00
N GLY A 871 -21.34 -53.92 12.77
CA GLY A 871 -21.13 -54.48 11.43
C GLY A 871 -19.70 -54.37 10.86
N ASP A 872 -18.67 -54.24 11.72
CA ASP A 872 -17.25 -54.07 11.34
C ASP A 872 -16.94 -52.75 10.59
N GLN A 873 -17.88 -51.80 10.59
CA GLN A 873 -17.67 -50.45 10.03
C GLN A 873 -16.65 -49.69 10.89
N GLN A 874 -15.71 -49.03 10.22
CA GLN A 874 -14.64 -48.24 10.86
C GLN A 874 -14.95 -46.75 10.77
N VAL A 875 -14.88 -46.06 11.89
CA VAL A 875 -15.06 -44.60 11.98
C VAL A 875 -13.80 -43.98 12.54
N ASN A 876 -13.29 -42.95 11.86
CA ASN A 876 -12.15 -42.18 12.36
C ASN A 876 -12.65 -41.14 13.36
N ILE A 877 -12.04 -41.12 14.54
CA ILE A 877 -12.46 -40.31 15.66
C ILE A 877 -11.32 -39.47 16.20
N ALA A 878 -11.66 -38.26 16.65
CA ALA A 878 -10.84 -37.53 17.59
C ALA A 878 -11.22 -37.98 19.02
N VAL A 879 -10.27 -38.63 19.71
CA VAL A 879 -10.44 -39.09 21.10
C VAL A 879 -10.06 -37.98 22.07
N GLU A 880 -11.00 -37.61 22.93
CA GLU A 880 -10.85 -36.55 23.92
C GLU A 880 -11.11 -37.12 25.32
N THR A 881 -10.13 -37.01 26.21
CA THR A 881 -10.32 -37.38 27.62
C THR A 881 -10.70 -36.13 28.39
N ILE A 882 -11.94 -36.09 28.87
CA ILE A 882 -12.52 -34.91 29.52
C ILE A 882 -12.88 -35.20 30.97
N ASP A 883 -13.08 -34.14 31.73
CA ASP A 883 -13.77 -34.19 33.02
C ASP A 883 -15.28 -34.00 32.87
N ALA A 884 -16.06 -34.46 33.84
CA ALA A 884 -17.52 -34.28 33.85
C ALA A 884 -17.92 -32.78 33.79
N ALA A 885 -17.11 -31.88 34.36
CA ALA A 885 -17.35 -30.43 34.34
C ALA A 885 -17.05 -29.77 32.98
N TYR A 886 -16.38 -30.44 32.04
CA TYR A 886 -15.90 -29.83 30.79
C TYR A 886 -17.04 -29.32 29.88
N LEU A 887 -18.01 -30.17 29.55
CA LEU A 887 -19.12 -29.78 28.67
C LEU A 887 -20.01 -28.68 29.32
N PRO A 888 -20.39 -28.79 30.62
CA PRO A 888 -21.11 -27.73 31.31
C PRO A 888 -20.35 -26.39 31.37
N LEU A 889 -19.04 -26.42 31.66
CA LEU A 889 -18.20 -25.22 31.75
C LEU A 889 -18.17 -24.45 30.41
N LEU A 890 -18.08 -25.18 29.30
CA LEU A 890 -18.13 -24.64 27.95
C LEU A 890 -19.56 -24.34 27.45
N LYS A 891 -20.59 -24.73 28.23
CA LYS A 891 -22.01 -24.66 27.86
C LYS A 891 -22.36 -25.40 26.56
N VAL A 892 -21.67 -26.52 26.31
CA VAL A 892 -21.97 -27.39 25.15
C VAL A 892 -23.14 -28.31 25.52
N PRO A 893 -24.25 -28.30 24.76
CA PRO A 893 -25.42 -29.10 25.11
C PRO A 893 -25.26 -30.58 24.75
N VAL A 894 -25.73 -31.46 25.64
CA VAL A 894 -25.95 -32.89 25.38
C VAL A 894 -27.38 -33.03 24.86
N ILE A 895 -27.55 -33.51 23.63
CA ILE A 895 -28.83 -33.56 22.92
C ILE A 895 -29.63 -34.85 23.13
N ALA A 896 -28.94 -35.94 23.51
CA ALA A 896 -29.56 -37.22 23.82
C ALA A 896 -28.76 -37.93 24.91
N GLY A 897 -29.43 -38.71 25.76
CA GLY A 897 -28.80 -39.39 26.89
C GLY A 897 -28.40 -38.43 28.01
N ARG A 898 -27.20 -38.61 28.58
CA ARG A 898 -26.69 -37.82 29.71
C ARG A 898 -25.22 -37.47 29.56
N ASN A 899 -24.77 -36.46 30.31
CA ASN A 899 -23.34 -36.20 30.50
C ASN A 899 -22.70 -37.24 31.44
N PHE A 900 -21.38 -37.25 31.49
CA PHE A 900 -20.63 -37.96 32.53
C PHE A 900 -20.95 -37.43 33.93
N SER A 901 -20.89 -38.32 34.92
CA SER A 901 -21.17 -38.00 36.31
C SER A 901 -20.49 -38.98 37.26
N ASP A 902 -19.93 -38.47 38.35
CA ASP A 902 -19.30 -39.28 39.40
C ASP A 902 -20.29 -40.24 40.09
N LYS A 903 -21.60 -40.05 39.90
CA LYS A 903 -22.64 -40.96 40.39
C LYS A 903 -22.63 -42.32 39.70
N TYR A 904 -22.00 -42.45 38.53
CA TYR A 904 -21.94 -43.68 37.75
C TYR A 904 -20.50 -44.15 37.62
N PRO A 905 -20.03 -45.10 38.45
CA PRO A 905 -18.64 -45.59 38.40
C PRO A 905 -18.23 -46.15 37.03
N ALA A 906 -19.18 -46.68 36.26
CA ALA A 906 -18.96 -47.17 34.89
C ALA A 906 -18.61 -46.04 33.89
N ASP A 907 -18.85 -44.77 34.22
CA ASP A 907 -18.46 -43.63 33.39
C ASP A 907 -16.95 -43.52 33.25
N ALA A 908 -16.22 -43.86 34.31
CA ALA A 908 -14.78 -43.75 34.35
C ALA A 908 -14.08 -44.74 33.40
N THR A 909 -14.68 -45.90 33.09
CA THR A 909 -13.97 -46.98 32.39
C THR A 909 -14.68 -47.55 31.18
N GLN A 910 -16.01 -47.45 31.09
CA GLN A 910 -16.80 -48.17 30.08
C GLN A 910 -17.82 -47.29 29.35
N SER A 911 -17.91 -45.99 29.66
CA SER A 911 -18.87 -45.10 28.99
C SER A 911 -18.18 -44.13 28.04
N ALA A 912 -18.89 -43.77 26.98
CA ALA A 912 -18.46 -42.78 26.01
C ALA A 912 -19.57 -41.76 25.72
N LEU A 913 -19.16 -40.53 25.43
CA LEU A 913 -20.02 -39.55 24.75
C LEU A 913 -19.52 -39.41 23.31
N VAL A 914 -20.44 -39.20 22.39
CA VAL A 914 -20.11 -38.98 20.97
C VAL A 914 -20.79 -37.73 20.46
N ASN A 915 -20.27 -37.08 19.42
CA ASN A 915 -20.97 -35.95 18.81
C ASN A 915 -21.99 -36.36 17.73
N GLU A 916 -22.80 -35.43 17.26
CA GLU A 916 -23.77 -35.67 16.16
C GLU A 916 -23.07 -36.18 14.89
N ALA A 917 -21.87 -35.68 14.57
CA ALA A 917 -21.11 -36.12 13.40
C ALA A 917 -20.74 -37.62 13.49
N PHE A 918 -20.37 -38.12 14.67
CA PHE A 918 -20.12 -39.53 14.90
C PHE A 918 -21.38 -40.38 14.66
N VAL A 919 -22.52 -39.96 15.21
CA VAL A 919 -23.80 -40.69 15.06
C VAL A 919 -24.21 -40.76 13.58
N GLN A 920 -24.01 -39.68 12.83
CA GLN A 920 -24.26 -39.62 11.39
C GLN A 920 -23.35 -40.56 10.60
N GLU A 921 -22.04 -40.55 10.89
CA GLU A 921 -21.07 -41.40 10.19
C GLU A 921 -21.26 -42.89 10.54
N ALA A 922 -21.62 -43.20 11.78
CA ALA A 922 -21.95 -44.55 12.23
C ALA A 922 -23.32 -45.06 11.73
N GLY A 923 -24.14 -44.19 11.13
CA GLY A 923 -25.46 -44.56 10.59
C GLY A 923 -26.50 -44.94 11.65
N TRP A 924 -26.32 -44.51 12.89
CA TRP A 924 -27.17 -44.91 14.02
C TRP A 924 -28.45 -44.08 14.11
N LYS A 925 -29.59 -44.76 14.30
CA LYS A 925 -30.89 -44.11 14.59
C LYS A 925 -31.14 -43.93 16.09
N GLN A 926 -30.68 -44.89 16.89
CA GLN A 926 -30.76 -44.86 18.36
C GLN A 926 -29.36 -45.02 18.93
N PRO A 927 -28.62 -43.92 19.14
CA PRO A 927 -27.20 -43.98 19.49
C PRO A 927 -26.93 -44.36 20.95
N ILE A 928 -27.91 -44.23 21.85
CA ILE A 928 -27.73 -44.52 23.28
C ILE A 928 -27.77 -46.03 23.52
N GLY A 929 -26.77 -46.56 24.21
CA GLY A 929 -26.61 -47.99 24.50
C GLY A 929 -25.82 -48.77 23.45
N GLU A 930 -25.49 -48.15 22.31
CA GLU A 930 -24.64 -48.76 21.29
C GLU A 930 -23.20 -48.96 21.80
N GLN A 931 -22.53 -49.99 21.30
CA GLN A 931 -21.16 -50.31 21.68
C GLN A 931 -20.15 -49.83 20.63
N ILE A 932 -19.08 -49.20 21.12
CA ILE A 932 -17.93 -48.77 20.36
C ILE A 932 -16.75 -49.62 20.80
N ASN A 933 -16.19 -50.39 19.87
CA ASN A 933 -15.04 -51.24 20.14
C ASN A 933 -13.78 -50.59 19.61
N THR A 934 -12.85 -50.29 20.52
CA THR A 934 -11.51 -49.85 20.14
C THR A 934 -10.69 -51.04 19.65
N PHE A 935 -9.71 -50.78 18.80
CA PHE A 935 -8.79 -51.80 18.33
C PHE A 935 -7.82 -52.34 19.41
N ASN A 936 -7.80 -51.70 20.58
CA ASN A 936 -7.04 -52.15 21.75
C ASN A 936 -7.81 -53.18 22.59
N GLY A 937 -9.03 -53.56 22.18
CA GLY A 937 -9.88 -54.52 22.89
C GLY A 937 -10.76 -53.89 23.99
N GLU A 938 -10.72 -52.58 24.17
CA GLU A 938 -11.65 -51.86 25.07
C GLU A 938 -12.99 -51.64 24.36
N SER A 939 -14.09 -51.89 25.08
CA SER A 939 -15.45 -51.64 24.62
C SER A 939 -16.08 -50.54 25.45
N TYR A 940 -16.69 -49.55 24.79
CA TYR A 940 -17.37 -48.42 25.41
C TYR A 940 -18.84 -48.41 25.02
N THR A 941 -19.72 -48.16 25.99
CA THR A 941 -21.16 -47.95 25.75
C THR A 941 -21.44 -46.46 25.62
N VAL A 942 -22.20 -46.08 24.60
CA VAL A 942 -22.57 -44.69 24.37
C VAL A 942 -23.67 -44.26 25.35
N VAL A 943 -23.36 -43.33 26.24
CA VAL A 943 -24.29 -42.85 27.28
C VAL A 943 -24.91 -41.49 26.97
N GLY A 944 -24.37 -40.79 25.97
CA GLY A 944 -24.87 -39.47 25.56
C GLY A 944 -24.33 -39.01 24.22
N VAL A 945 -25.11 -38.14 23.57
CA VAL A 945 -24.75 -37.48 22.32
C VAL A 945 -24.60 -35.99 22.56
N VAL A 946 -23.45 -35.45 22.23
CA VAL A 946 -23.09 -34.04 22.35
C VAL A 946 -23.44 -33.32 21.04
N LYS A 947 -23.98 -32.11 21.13
CA LYS A 947 -24.19 -31.29 19.93
C LYS A 947 -22.86 -30.96 19.27
N ASN A 948 -22.84 -30.90 17.95
CA ASN A 948 -21.67 -30.45 17.20
C ASN A 948 -21.30 -29.02 17.61
N TYR A 949 -20.05 -28.84 18.03
CA TYR A 949 -19.43 -27.54 18.31
C TYR A 949 -18.07 -27.47 17.61
N HIS A 950 -17.58 -26.26 17.37
CA HIS A 950 -16.35 -25.99 16.63
C HIS A 950 -15.11 -26.11 17.52
N TYR A 951 -14.74 -27.35 17.87
CA TYR A 951 -13.48 -27.63 18.57
C TYR A 951 -12.24 -27.40 17.69
N LYS A 952 -12.42 -27.47 16.36
CA LYS A 952 -11.46 -27.07 15.32
C LYS A 952 -11.84 -25.73 14.69
N PRO A 953 -10.90 -25.03 14.02
CA PRO A 953 -11.20 -23.79 13.31
C PRO A 953 -12.33 -23.97 12.28
N LEU A 954 -13.08 -22.91 11.99
CA LEU A 954 -14.17 -22.90 10.98
C LEU A 954 -13.68 -23.12 9.55
N THR A 955 -12.37 -23.19 9.34
CA THR A 955 -11.74 -23.60 8.07
C THR A 955 -11.78 -25.11 7.86
N GLU A 956 -12.07 -25.91 8.91
CA GLU A 956 -12.16 -27.36 8.86
C GLU A 956 -13.57 -27.86 9.16
N LYS A 957 -13.93 -29.02 8.60
CA LYS A 957 -15.21 -29.69 8.91
C LYS A 957 -15.15 -30.29 10.32
N ILE A 958 -16.28 -30.26 11.02
CA ILE A 958 -16.44 -30.99 12.28
C ILE A 958 -16.34 -32.50 11.98
N THR A 959 -15.31 -33.15 12.53
CA THR A 959 -15.11 -34.60 12.45
C THR A 959 -15.73 -35.32 13.64
N PRO A 960 -16.02 -36.64 13.53
CA PRO A 960 -16.51 -37.44 14.65
C PRO A 960 -15.63 -37.30 15.90
N GLN A 961 -16.25 -37.00 17.03
CA GLN A 961 -15.59 -36.89 18.33
C GLN A 961 -16.08 -37.99 19.26
N PHE A 962 -15.13 -38.53 20.01
CA PHE A 962 -15.35 -39.52 21.05
C PHE A 962 -14.77 -38.99 22.35
N PHE A 963 -15.61 -38.87 23.38
CA PHE A 963 -15.20 -38.42 24.71
C PHE A 963 -15.15 -39.61 25.66
N THR A 964 -14.12 -39.66 26.50
CA THR A 964 -13.93 -40.69 27.53
C THR A 964 -13.45 -40.11 28.85
N MET A 965 -13.67 -40.83 29.95
CA MET A 965 -13.09 -40.56 31.26
C MET A 965 -12.10 -41.64 31.70
N ASN A 966 -11.53 -42.42 30.77
CA ASN A 966 -10.57 -43.48 31.09
C ASN A 966 -9.43 -42.98 32.02
N PRO A 967 -9.21 -43.58 33.20
CA PRO A 967 -8.14 -43.19 34.13
C PRO A 967 -6.74 -43.50 33.61
N GLY A 968 -6.60 -44.41 32.64
CA GLY A 968 -5.33 -44.68 31.96
C GLY A 968 -4.81 -43.51 31.12
N ASN A 969 -5.67 -42.55 30.79
CA ASN A 969 -5.31 -41.34 30.06
C ASN A 969 -5.04 -40.19 31.04
N SER A 970 -3.83 -39.62 31.01
CA SER A 970 -3.51 -38.41 31.77
C SER A 970 -4.22 -37.18 31.19
N TYR A 971 -4.58 -36.24 32.05
CA TYR A 971 -4.94 -34.90 31.62
C TYR A 971 -3.69 -34.13 31.17
N GLY A 972 -3.88 -33.05 30.43
CA GLY A 972 -2.80 -32.23 29.88
C GLY A 972 -3.08 -30.73 29.90
N MET A 973 -4.35 -30.36 30.02
CA MET A 973 -4.82 -28.97 29.98
C MET A 973 -5.90 -28.75 31.04
N LEU A 974 -5.90 -27.58 31.65
CA LEU A 974 -6.90 -27.12 32.61
C LEU A 974 -7.63 -25.93 32.02
N HIS A 975 -8.95 -26.05 31.87
CA HIS A 975 -9.82 -24.96 31.42
C HIS A 975 -10.43 -24.31 32.66
N ILE A 976 -10.13 -23.04 32.89
CA ILE A 976 -10.52 -22.28 34.08
C ILE A 976 -11.40 -21.12 33.65
N LYS A 977 -12.68 -21.14 34.06
CA LYS A 977 -13.62 -20.06 33.79
C LYS A 977 -13.57 -19.05 34.93
N ILE A 978 -13.39 -17.77 34.61
CA ILE A 978 -13.28 -16.69 35.59
C ILE A 978 -14.44 -15.70 35.46
N LYS A 979 -14.68 -14.92 36.51
CA LYS A 979 -15.66 -13.82 36.46
C LYS A 979 -15.18 -12.70 35.54
N PRO A 980 -16.05 -12.13 34.69
CA PRO A 980 -15.71 -10.99 33.83
C PRO A 980 -15.18 -9.81 34.66
N GLY A 981 -14.15 -9.11 34.18
CA GLY A 981 -13.56 -7.95 34.84
C GLY A 981 -12.61 -8.27 36.00
N THR A 982 -12.26 -9.56 36.20
CA THR A 982 -11.34 -10.01 37.27
C THR A 982 -10.03 -10.61 36.73
N GLU A 983 -9.72 -10.40 35.45
CA GLU A 983 -8.70 -11.11 34.69
C GLU A 983 -7.32 -11.05 35.36
N THR A 984 -6.86 -9.85 35.74
CA THR A 984 -5.54 -9.66 36.35
C THR A 984 -5.43 -10.32 37.72
N ALA A 985 -6.43 -10.14 38.59
CA ALA A 985 -6.44 -10.72 39.94
C ALA A 985 -6.56 -12.26 39.88
N SER A 986 -7.41 -12.77 39.00
CA SER A 986 -7.61 -14.20 38.78
C SER A 986 -6.35 -14.86 38.23
N LEU A 987 -5.68 -14.24 37.24
CA LEU A 987 -4.40 -14.75 36.71
C LEU A 987 -3.30 -14.80 37.76
N GLN A 988 -3.15 -13.75 38.59
CA GLN A 988 -2.17 -13.74 39.67
C GLN A 988 -2.44 -14.87 40.68
N TYR A 989 -3.70 -15.07 41.06
CA TYR A 989 -4.07 -16.16 41.95
C TYR A 989 -3.81 -17.53 41.33
N ILE A 990 -4.20 -17.75 40.07
CA ILE A 990 -3.93 -19.00 39.34
C ILE A 990 -2.43 -19.27 39.28
N ALA A 991 -1.62 -18.25 38.96
CA ALA A 991 -0.17 -18.37 38.86
C ALA A 991 0.46 -18.76 40.21
N ASN A 992 0.03 -18.13 41.31
CA ASN A 992 0.54 -18.42 42.65
C ASN A 992 0.16 -19.83 43.10
N THR A 993 -1.10 -20.22 42.92
CA THR A 993 -1.59 -21.57 43.25
C THR A 993 -0.89 -22.63 42.41
N PHE A 994 -0.68 -22.36 41.11
CA PHE A 994 0.04 -23.28 40.22
C PHE A 994 1.49 -23.46 40.64
N LYS A 995 2.20 -22.37 40.99
CA LYS A 995 3.59 -22.45 41.47
C LYS A 995 3.71 -23.15 42.82
N GLY A 996 2.73 -22.99 43.71
CA GLY A 996 2.71 -23.66 45.01
C GLY A 996 2.53 -25.18 44.88
N LEU A 997 1.64 -25.63 44.00
CA LEU A 997 1.36 -27.05 43.78
C LEU A 997 2.33 -27.73 42.82
N PHE A 998 2.84 -26.99 41.84
CA PHE A 998 3.72 -27.51 40.78
C PHE A 998 5.00 -26.66 40.65
N PRO A 999 5.87 -26.65 41.67
CA PRO A 999 7.06 -25.78 41.70
C PRO A 999 8.07 -26.07 40.59
N PHE A 1000 8.04 -27.28 40.02
CA PHE A 1000 8.93 -27.71 38.95
C PHE A 1000 8.32 -27.61 37.54
N SER A 1001 7.08 -27.11 37.42
CA SER A 1001 6.41 -26.91 36.13
C SER A 1001 6.29 -25.42 35.82
N PRO A 1002 6.67 -24.99 34.60
CA PRO A 1002 6.49 -23.60 34.21
C PRO A 1002 5.01 -23.26 34.07
N PHE A 1003 4.60 -22.13 34.64
CA PHE A 1003 3.26 -21.62 34.46
C PHE A 1003 3.11 -20.97 33.08
N ALA A 1004 2.34 -21.60 32.19
CA ALA A 1004 2.00 -21.09 30.87
C ALA A 1004 0.47 -21.07 30.70
N TYR A 1005 -0.07 -19.92 30.31
CA TYR A 1005 -1.50 -19.73 30.13
C TYR A 1005 -1.81 -19.09 28.78
N THR A 1006 -3.03 -19.29 28.30
CA THR A 1006 -3.57 -18.60 27.13
C THR A 1006 -5.07 -18.39 27.30
N PHE A 1007 -5.61 -17.26 26.86
CA PHE A 1007 -7.06 -17.09 26.81
C PHE A 1007 -7.63 -17.85 25.61
N LYS A 1008 -8.74 -18.58 25.81
CA LYS A 1008 -9.33 -19.41 24.76
C LYS A 1008 -9.81 -18.58 23.57
N GLN A 1009 -10.41 -17.41 23.82
CA GLN A 1009 -10.79 -16.46 22.78
C GLN A 1009 -9.58 -16.02 21.94
N GLU A 1010 -8.48 -15.61 22.60
CA GLU A 1010 -7.24 -15.20 21.90
C GLU A 1010 -6.67 -16.36 21.06
N LYS A 1011 -6.68 -17.59 21.59
CA LYS A 1011 -6.27 -18.78 20.85
C LYS A 1011 -7.16 -19.04 19.63
N ASN A 1012 -8.47 -18.82 19.74
CA ASN A 1012 -9.41 -18.94 18.62
C ASN A 1012 -9.13 -17.87 17.55
N GLU A 1013 -8.90 -16.61 17.93
CA GLU A 1013 -8.55 -15.53 17.01
C GLU A 1013 -7.20 -15.77 16.31
N GLN A 1014 -6.19 -16.24 17.04
CA GLN A 1014 -4.89 -16.63 16.49
C GLN A 1014 -5.00 -17.76 15.46
N SER A 1015 -6.02 -18.62 15.55
CA SER A 1015 -6.26 -19.69 14.56
C SER A 1015 -6.64 -19.15 13.17
N TYR A 1016 -7.00 -17.85 13.06
CA TYR A 1016 -7.31 -17.18 11.79
C TYR A 1016 -6.27 -16.12 11.40
N ALA A 1017 -5.04 -16.19 11.95
CA ALA A 1017 -4.00 -15.18 11.72
C ALA A 1017 -3.58 -15.10 10.24
N SER A 1018 -3.63 -16.21 9.49
CA SER A 1018 -3.46 -16.23 8.03
C SER A 1018 -4.51 -15.36 7.35
N GLU A 1019 -5.78 -15.61 7.61
CA GLU A 1019 -6.92 -14.94 7.00
C GLU A 1019 -6.95 -13.45 7.37
N ALA A 1020 -6.52 -13.10 8.60
CA ALA A 1020 -6.38 -11.73 9.04
C ALA A 1020 -5.35 -10.95 8.19
N ARG A 1021 -4.19 -11.57 7.89
CA ARG A 1021 -3.17 -11.00 7.00
C ARG A 1021 -3.72 -10.82 5.58
N TRP A 1022 -4.44 -11.81 5.06
CA TRP A 1022 -5.12 -11.76 3.76
C TRP A 1022 -6.08 -10.58 3.64
N LYS A 1023 -6.94 -10.42 4.64
CA LYS A 1023 -7.87 -9.29 4.75
C LYS A 1023 -7.13 -7.96 4.62
N GLN A 1024 -6.05 -7.78 5.37
CA GLN A 1024 -5.30 -6.51 5.39
C GLN A 1024 -4.61 -6.22 4.05
N ILE A 1025 -3.90 -7.20 3.48
CA ILE A 1025 -3.14 -7.03 2.24
C ILE A 1025 -4.07 -6.71 1.06
N ILE A 1026 -5.18 -7.43 0.93
CA ILE A 1026 -6.12 -7.23 -0.18
C ILE A 1026 -6.89 -5.91 -0.02
N LEU A 1027 -7.29 -5.56 1.20
CA LEU A 1027 -7.94 -4.27 1.46
C LEU A 1027 -7.01 -3.11 1.11
N PHE A 1028 -5.75 -3.16 1.55
CA PHE A 1028 -4.75 -2.14 1.20
C PHE A 1028 -4.57 -2.03 -0.33
N SER A 1029 -4.47 -3.17 -1.01
CA SER A 1029 -4.30 -3.23 -2.46
C SER A 1029 -5.52 -2.69 -3.22
N ALA A 1030 -6.74 -2.95 -2.73
CA ALA A 1030 -7.97 -2.40 -3.32
C ALA A 1030 -8.03 -0.87 -3.17
N VAL A 1031 -7.72 -0.35 -1.98
CA VAL A 1031 -7.64 1.11 -1.73
C VAL A 1031 -6.60 1.76 -2.64
N LEU A 1032 -5.41 1.15 -2.77
CA LEU A 1032 -4.35 1.62 -3.65
C LEU A 1032 -4.78 1.64 -5.12
N THR A 1033 -5.46 0.58 -5.55
CA THR A 1033 -5.96 0.43 -6.91
C THR A 1033 -7.00 1.49 -7.26
N ILE A 1034 -7.94 1.75 -6.34
CA ILE A 1034 -8.91 2.83 -6.47
C ILE A 1034 -8.18 4.17 -6.59
N PHE A 1035 -7.17 4.40 -5.75
CA PHE A 1035 -6.42 5.65 -5.75
C PHE A 1035 -5.69 5.93 -7.06
N ILE A 1036 -4.94 4.97 -7.56
CA ILE A 1036 -4.25 5.11 -8.85
C ILE A 1036 -5.28 5.30 -9.96
N SER A 1037 -6.42 4.59 -9.89
CA SER A 1037 -7.47 4.69 -10.90
C SER A 1037 -8.14 6.06 -10.94
N CYS A 1038 -8.44 6.62 -9.78
CA CYS A 1038 -9.07 7.93 -9.65
C CYS A 1038 -8.12 9.06 -10.06
N ILE A 1039 -6.84 8.96 -9.72
CA ILE A 1039 -5.81 9.90 -10.20
C ILE A 1039 -5.78 9.93 -11.75
N GLY A 1040 -5.90 8.78 -12.39
CA GLY A 1040 -5.93 8.71 -13.85
C GLY A 1040 -7.18 9.29 -14.47
N LEU A 1041 -8.33 8.94 -13.92
CA LEU A 1041 -9.62 9.50 -14.32
C LEU A 1041 -9.64 11.03 -14.12
N PHE A 1042 -9.08 11.51 -13.02
CA PHE A 1042 -8.89 12.93 -12.74
C PHE A 1042 -8.06 13.61 -13.84
N GLY A 1043 -6.88 13.07 -14.17
CA GLY A 1043 -6.04 13.64 -15.22
C GLY A 1043 -6.72 13.64 -16.60
N LEU A 1044 -7.48 12.58 -16.92
CA LEU A 1044 -8.26 12.49 -18.15
C LEU A 1044 -9.40 13.49 -18.21
N SER A 1045 -10.12 13.69 -17.10
CA SER A 1045 -11.22 14.66 -17.00
C SER A 1045 -10.73 16.08 -17.23
N VAL A 1046 -9.57 16.45 -16.65
CA VAL A 1046 -8.93 17.77 -16.85
C VAL A 1046 -8.64 18.00 -18.32
N LEU A 1047 -8.05 17.00 -18.99
CA LEU A 1047 -7.70 17.11 -20.41
C LEU A 1047 -8.94 17.13 -21.32
N ALA A 1048 -10.02 16.43 -20.95
CA ALA A 1048 -11.29 16.46 -21.67
C ALA A 1048 -11.97 17.84 -21.56
N VAL A 1049 -11.98 18.42 -20.36
CA VAL A 1049 -12.45 19.80 -20.11
C VAL A 1049 -11.67 20.79 -20.96
N GLU A 1050 -10.33 20.72 -20.94
CA GLU A 1050 -9.47 21.62 -21.72
C GLU A 1050 -9.76 21.56 -23.22
N LYS A 1051 -10.11 20.38 -23.77
CA LYS A 1051 -10.48 20.23 -25.18
C LYS A 1051 -11.86 20.81 -25.51
N ARG A 1052 -12.78 20.86 -24.54
CA ARG A 1052 -14.17 21.33 -24.72
C ARG A 1052 -14.42 22.75 -24.19
N VAL A 1053 -13.38 23.53 -23.84
CA VAL A 1053 -13.54 24.87 -23.24
C VAL A 1053 -14.40 25.81 -24.09
N LYS A 1054 -14.21 25.84 -25.43
CA LYS A 1054 -15.00 26.67 -26.34
C LYS A 1054 -16.46 26.21 -26.43
N GLU A 1055 -16.68 24.90 -26.54
CA GLU A 1055 -18.02 24.29 -26.55
C GLU A 1055 -18.78 24.60 -25.24
N ILE A 1056 -18.12 24.45 -24.09
CA ILE A 1056 -18.68 24.77 -22.77
C ILE A 1056 -18.98 26.27 -22.66
N GLY A 1057 -18.08 27.14 -23.14
CA GLY A 1057 -18.27 28.58 -23.15
C GLY A 1057 -19.48 29.01 -23.98
N VAL A 1058 -19.61 28.47 -25.20
CA VAL A 1058 -20.76 28.72 -26.08
C VAL A 1058 -22.05 28.22 -25.43
N ARG A 1059 -22.09 26.98 -24.93
CA ARG A 1059 -23.28 26.42 -24.25
C ARG A 1059 -23.71 27.23 -23.04
N LYS A 1060 -22.75 27.73 -22.25
CA LYS A 1060 -23.02 28.55 -21.08
C LYS A 1060 -23.58 29.92 -21.45
N VAL A 1061 -23.09 30.53 -22.53
CA VAL A 1061 -23.68 31.78 -23.09
C VAL A 1061 -25.09 31.52 -23.62
N LEU A 1062 -25.34 30.33 -24.17
CA LEU A 1062 -26.67 29.88 -24.63
C LEU A 1062 -27.61 29.42 -23.48
N GLY A 1063 -27.24 29.62 -22.21
CA GLY A 1063 -28.11 29.34 -21.06
C GLY A 1063 -28.01 27.93 -20.47
N ALA A 1064 -27.04 27.10 -20.87
CA ALA A 1064 -26.86 25.78 -20.27
C ALA A 1064 -26.53 25.88 -18.76
N SER A 1065 -27.27 25.15 -17.93
CA SER A 1065 -27.02 25.09 -16.49
C SER A 1065 -25.70 24.37 -16.17
N VAL A 1066 -25.10 24.70 -15.02
CA VAL A 1066 -23.89 24.04 -14.51
C VAL A 1066 -24.08 22.53 -14.42
N SER A 1067 -25.27 22.07 -13.98
CA SER A 1067 -25.62 20.66 -13.90
C SER A 1067 -25.60 19.97 -15.27
N SER A 1068 -26.20 20.59 -16.30
CA SER A 1068 -26.20 20.04 -17.67
C SER A 1068 -24.78 19.86 -18.22
N ILE A 1069 -23.90 20.84 -18.00
CA ILE A 1069 -22.48 20.76 -18.41
C ILE A 1069 -21.78 19.61 -17.68
N VAL A 1070 -22.02 19.48 -16.37
CA VAL A 1070 -21.43 18.40 -15.55
C VAL A 1070 -21.90 17.03 -16.02
N THR A 1071 -23.19 16.86 -16.30
CA THR A 1071 -23.75 15.60 -16.79
C THR A 1071 -23.15 15.19 -18.13
N ILE A 1072 -23.03 16.13 -19.09
CA ILE A 1072 -22.45 15.84 -20.41
C ILE A 1072 -20.97 15.44 -20.30
N LEU A 1073 -20.20 16.11 -19.44
CA LEU A 1073 -18.79 15.78 -19.23
C LEU A 1073 -18.60 14.46 -18.49
N SER A 1074 -19.51 14.12 -17.57
CA SER A 1074 -19.39 12.92 -16.73
C SER A 1074 -19.96 11.67 -17.41
N ALA A 1075 -20.99 11.81 -18.25
CA ALA A 1075 -21.67 10.69 -18.91
C ALA A 1075 -20.73 9.85 -19.76
N ASP A 1076 -19.77 10.47 -20.46
CA ASP A 1076 -18.79 9.77 -21.29
C ASP A 1076 -17.90 8.82 -20.48
N PHE A 1077 -17.58 9.17 -19.24
CA PHE A 1077 -16.77 8.33 -18.34
C PHE A 1077 -17.62 7.30 -17.58
N VAL A 1078 -18.79 7.71 -17.09
CA VAL A 1078 -19.72 6.83 -16.38
C VAL A 1078 -20.15 5.64 -17.25
N LYS A 1079 -20.40 5.87 -18.56
CA LYS A 1079 -20.68 4.78 -19.51
C LYS A 1079 -19.54 3.76 -19.58
N LEU A 1080 -18.28 4.20 -19.58
CA LEU A 1080 -17.12 3.30 -19.60
C LEU A 1080 -17.02 2.50 -18.30
N ILE A 1081 -17.36 3.11 -17.16
CA ILE A 1081 -17.37 2.44 -15.86
C ILE A 1081 -18.47 1.36 -15.84
N PHE A 1082 -19.67 1.63 -16.35
CA PHE A 1082 -20.72 0.61 -16.46
C PHE A 1082 -20.31 -0.58 -17.34
N ILE A 1083 -19.64 -0.33 -18.47
CA ILE A 1083 -19.09 -1.40 -19.32
C ILE A 1083 -18.02 -2.19 -18.55
N ALA A 1084 -17.15 -1.50 -17.80
CA ALA A 1084 -16.13 -2.15 -16.98
C ALA A 1084 -16.75 -3.04 -15.89
N LEU A 1085 -17.81 -2.58 -15.23
CA LEU A 1085 -18.56 -3.37 -14.25
C LEU A 1085 -19.20 -4.60 -14.90
N ALA A 1086 -19.85 -4.45 -16.06
CA ALA A 1086 -20.44 -5.57 -16.79
C ALA A 1086 -19.42 -6.67 -17.13
N ILE A 1087 -18.17 -6.29 -17.43
CA ILE A 1087 -17.07 -7.24 -17.66
C ILE A 1087 -16.56 -7.81 -16.35
N SER A 1088 -16.37 -6.98 -15.31
CA SER A 1088 -15.76 -7.38 -14.04
C SER A 1088 -16.61 -8.34 -13.22
N MET A 1089 -17.94 -8.17 -13.21
CA MET A 1089 -18.84 -8.94 -12.33
C MET A 1089 -18.79 -10.47 -12.57
N PRO A 1090 -18.86 -10.99 -13.81
CA PRO A 1090 -18.73 -12.42 -14.07
C PRO A 1090 -17.39 -12.99 -13.56
N PHE A 1091 -16.27 -12.31 -13.84
CA PHE A 1091 -14.96 -12.77 -13.37
C PHE A 1091 -14.85 -12.73 -11.85
N ALA A 1092 -15.35 -11.66 -11.22
CA ALA A 1092 -15.38 -11.55 -9.78
C ALA A 1092 -16.24 -12.65 -9.14
N TRP A 1093 -17.39 -12.97 -9.72
CA TRP A 1093 -18.27 -14.05 -9.25
C TRP A 1093 -17.61 -15.42 -9.35
N ILE A 1094 -17.00 -15.75 -10.51
CA ILE A 1094 -16.28 -17.02 -10.70
C ILE A 1094 -15.12 -17.15 -9.71
N ALA A 1095 -14.29 -16.11 -9.59
CA ALA A 1095 -13.13 -16.11 -8.71
C ALA A 1095 -13.54 -16.25 -7.24
N THR A 1096 -14.55 -15.49 -6.82
CA THR A 1096 -15.06 -15.51 -5.44
C THR A 1096 -15.67 -16.86 -5.09
N ASN A 1097 -16.48 -17.45 -5.96
CA ASN A 1097 -17.05 -18.77 -5.73
C ASN A 1097 -15.97 -19.85 -5.64
N LYS A 1098 -14.99 -19.82 -6.54
CA LYS A 1098 -13.89 -20.79 -6.53
C LYS A 1098 -13.05 -20.66 -5.27
N TRP A 1099 -12.77 -19.44 -4.81
CA TRP A 1099 -12.02 -19.20 -3.58
C TRP A 1099 -12.82 -19.63 -2.33
N LEU A 1100 -14.11 -19.32 -2.26
CA LEU A 1100 -14.98 -19.74 -1.15
C LEU A 1100 -15.22 -21.26 -1.10
N GLN A 1101 -14.91 -22.02 -2.16
CA GLN A 1101 -14.94 -23.49 -2.13
C GLN A 1101 -13.86 -24.10 -1.25
N ASN A 1102 -12.79 -23.36 -0.95
CA ASN A 1102 -11.74 -23.82 -0.03
C ASN A 1102 -12.20 -23.82 1.44
N TYR A 1103 -13.33 -23.18 1.76
CA TYR A 1103 -13.88 -23.11 3.12
C TYR A 1103 -15.13 -23.99 3.24
N PRO A 1104 -15.16 -24.97 4.18
CA PRO A 1104 -16.36 -25.75 4.45
C PRO A 1104 -17.50 -24.87 4.99
N TYR A 1105 -17.17 -23.94 5.89
CA TYR A 1105 -18.09 -22.95 6.44
C TYR A 1105 -17.82 -21.60 5.77
N ARG A 1106 -18.77 -21.15 4.95
CA ARG A 1106 -18.58 -20.00 4.05
C ARG A 1106 -19.82 -19.14 3.97
N ILE A 1107 -19.61 -17.86 3.66
CA ILE A 1107 -20.71 -16.95 3.33
C ILE A 1107 -21.40 -17.37 2.03
N THR A 1108 -22.71 -17.12 1.96
CA THR A 1108 -23.45 -17.25 0.70
C THR A 1108 -23.21 -16.02 -0.15
N VAL A 1109 -22.76 -16.20 -1.39
CA VAL A 1109 -22.53 -15.10 -2.34
C VAL A 1109 -23.88 -14.54 -2.81
N SER A 1110 -24.32 -13.46 -2.16
CA SER A 1110 -25.54 -12.74 -2.52
C SER A 1110 -25.27 -11.63 -3.54
N TRP A 1111 -26.25 -11.32 -4.38
CA TRP A 1111 -26.15 -10.30 -5.43
C TRP A 1111 -25.84 -8.88 -4.90
N TRP A 1112 -26.23 -8.56 -3.67
CA TRP A 1112 -25.97 -7.25 -3.04
C TRP A 1112 -24.47 -6.96 -2.89
N LEU A 1113 -23.63 -7.99 -2.77
CA LEU A 1113 -22.18 -7.84 -2.65
C LEU A 1113 -21.61 -7.15 -3.90
N PHE A 1114 -22.04 -7.60 -5.08
CA PHE A 1114 -21.67 -7.00 -6.36
C PHE A 1114 -22.26 -5.61 -6.54
N LEU A 1115 -23.51 -5.40 -6.09
CA LEU A 1115 -24.15 -4.10 -6.15
C LEU A 1115 -23.41 -3.06 -5.29
N SER A 1116 -23.05 -3.42 -4.05
CA SER A 1116 -22.36 -2.53 -3.12
C SER A 1116 -20.97 -2.13 -3.63
N GLY A 1117 -20.18 -3.10 -4.12
CA GLY A 1117 -18.88 -2.82 -4.75
C GLY A 1117 -19.00 -1.95 -6.00
N SER A 1118 -20.00 -2.21 -6.84
CA SER A 1118 -20.29 -1.40 -8.04
C SER A 1118 -20.66 0.04 -7.70
N LEU A 1119 -21.55 0.21 -6.72
CA LEU A 1119 -22.01 1.52 -6.27
C LEU A 1119 -20.85 2.33 -5.69
N LEU A 1120 -19.97 1.69 -4.92
CA LEU A 1120 -18.77 2.32 -4.37
C LEU A 1120 -17.85 2.84 -5.49
N VAL A 1121 -17.56 2.03 -6.51
CA VAL A 1121 -16.73 2.45 -7.66
C VAL A 1121 -17.34 3.64 -8.39
N VAL A 1122 -18.65 3.57 -8.68
CA VAL A 1122 -19.37 4.65 -9.37
C VAL A 1122 -19.37 5.93 -8.55
N LEU A 1123 -19.62 5.84 -7.24
CA LEU A 1123 -19.63 6.98 -6.34
C LEU A 1123 -18.26 7.69 -6.31
N ILE A 1124 -17.18 6.94 -6.14
CA ILE A 1124 -15.82 7.49 -6.09
C ILE A 1124 -15.45 8.12 -7.43
N ALA A 1125 -15.78 7.48 -8.55
CA ALA A 1125 -15.53 8.02 -9.87
C ALA A 1125 -16.34 9.31 -10.14
N LEU A 1126 -17.62 9.33 -9.75
CA LEU A 1126 -18.47 10.51 -9.88
C LEU A 1126 -17.94 11.67 -9.05
N ILE A 1127 -17.51 11.44 -7.80
CA ILE A 1127 -16.89 12.47 -6.96
C ILE A 1127 -15.64 13.04 -7.66
N THR A 1128 -14.80 12.17 -8.21
CA THR A 1128 -13.56 12.54 -8.88
C THR A 1128 -13.81 13.39 -10.14
N ILE A 1129 -14.77 13.00 -10.99
CA ILE A 1129 -15.09 13.71 -12.23
C ILE A 1129 -15.88 15.00 -11.95
N SER A 1130 -16.90 14.91 -11.09
CA SER A 1130 -17.81 16.03 -10.80
C SER A 1130 -17.06 17.23 -10.27
N PHE A 1131 -16.04 17.02 -9.44
CA PHE A 1131 -15.21 18.10 -8.93
C PHE A 1131 -14.62 18.96 -10.06
N GLN A 1132 -14.03 18.34 -11.08
CA GLN A 1132 -13.44 19.07 -12.22
C GLN A 1132 -14.48 19.64 -13.16
N SER A 1133 -15.54 18.87 -13.43
CA SER A 1133 -16.64 19.32 -14.27
C SER A 1133 -17.32 20.57 -13.69
N ILE A 1134 -17.52 20.61 -12.37
CA ILE A 1134 -18.09 21.77 -11.66
C ILE A 1134 -17.14 22.96 -11.77
N ARG A 1135 -15.85 22.76 -11.52
CA ARG A 1135 -14.84 23.84 -11.66
C ARG A 1135 -14.84 24.43 -13.07
N ALA A 1136 -14.90 23.58 -14.09
CA ALA A 1136 -14.98 24.01 -15.49
C ALA A 1136 -16.28 24.78 -15.77
N ALA A 1137 -17.42 24.24 -15.32
CA ALA A 1137 -18.72 24.82 -15.54
C ALA A 1137 -18.91 26.17 -14.83
N ILE A 1138 -18.20 26.44 -13.74
CA ILE A 1138 -18.26 27.73 -13.01
C ILE A 1138 -17.36 28.80 -13.65
N THR A 1139 -16.36 28.43 -14.46
CA THR A 1139 -15.41 29.38 -15.07
C THR A 1139 -16.11 30.43 -15.94
N ASN A 1140 -15.64 31.69 -15.88
CA ASN A 1140 -16.26 32.80 -16.61
C ASN A 1140 -16.17 32.61 -18.15
N PRO A 1141 -17.32 32.56 -18.87
CA PRO A 1141 -17.36 32.31 -20.32
C PRO A 1141 -16.62 33.37 -21.14
N VAL A 1142 -16.52 34.61 -20.65
CA VAL A 1142 -15.80 35.71 -21.32
C VAL A 1142 -14.30 35.40 -21.43
N LYS A 1143 -13.72 34.74 -20.43
CA LYS A 1143 -12.31 34.31 -20.50
C LYS A 1143 -12.13 33.12 -21.44
N SER A 1144 -13.09 32.20 -21.46
CA SER A 1144 -13.06 31.00 -22.31
C SER A 1144 -13.19 31.31 -23.81
N LEU A 1145 -13.88 32.38 -24.18
CA LEU A 1145 -14.07 32.82 -25.57
C LEU A 1145 -12.96 33.76 -26.07
N ARG A 1146 -12.24 34.42 -25.17
CA ARG A 1146 -11.17 35.41 -25.48
C ARG A 1146 -9.76 34.81 -25.44
N ALA A 1147 -9.64 33.52 -25.10
CA ALA A 1147 -8.37 32.80 -25.06
C ALA A 1147 -7.97 32.30 -26.45
N GLU A 1148 -7.67 33.23 -27.35
CA GLU A 1148 -6.78 33.08 -28.51
C GLU A 1148 -6.28 34.46 -28.94
#